data_AF-A0A5R8MH07-F1
#
_entry.id   AF-A0A5R8MH07-F1
#
_cell.length_a   1.000
_cell.length_b   1.000
_cell.length_c   1.000
_cell.angle_alpha   90.00
_cell.angle_beta   90.00
_cell.angle_gamma   90.00
#
_symmetry.space_group_name_H-M   'P 1'
#
loop_
_entity.id
_entity.type
_entity.pdbx_description
1 polymer ?
#
loop_
_entity_poly.entity_id
_entity_poly.type
_entity_poly.pdbx_seq_one_letter_code
_entity_poly.pdbx_strand_id
1 'polypeptide(L)'
;MNELKDSDVLPVGRLSARDLVALELGLHFLHRHFEGEPIGALWPILSGYVIVEPELQPVVRRLRHRMGDMGRRGYWRLSLDHYRRLPVEVRGFTRTDDATRKINDQTGFVPHRSSVCPQRFDYYEAALTDPVSYALEPVRPQAEPGKLYTFLRRDKVEERVRIPKDIKVLPPPPALTLRQDRERDAWRIIFEEDLAPVAVRFDSALAGKPEITNRNWVDRLDKIVFCAVDDETGKLIEMPETFDIDGVEHIVGLMNSGKSTLADLMTGDRVRKGYHVTLVVGSVTDVYAKVSFLRSVGIDAVPLVGKNSRTEHAARYWRSTLATSPSVFPTDDDPAADFVNTICLLDPVRETNHPEWAPLSPENFPCRNALRSTDGENKIHDCPLLAVCPHQETERRIAHAQVWVTTAPGLVASRAEPSEGKMRWLEACQHHSDLIIIDEADNVQQDLDDRFVQYETLVAPGEGWTDRTTISKVNGFDRIGRLQLRDRNVIRFNDYDRIHQRAIDKLYELVLNDQGLYEVIGKAPFTGFSLLLQVARMMHGLPLKRMDDNAALEDAADDFFRQHLEIFTEGILTAVPEQLAQMVAALQADIPNEDAIDEAINDWLMEHAPPGQQAHVRANVAMLTMLFQAGFWASRITTSFFEMSTLYPAVAESLPLDDEDTFWRQQPPRDYQPLIPEAPMGNLLALQWLPNRLGNTGALRILWIRGVGRWLLHHMHDVLEPEGIQGPHVILTSATSWAPGSSFYHIPIPPSAVLREPLEDRRALAQSKLWFRKSLRPDGKKPIAVSGRQGTERNDALRQLVSGICLPRPGAVVSLLEQVRADLDDDRKQVLFVVLSGAEAKLVAEHINLRTPYRARNVTPDANDPGQYGLHRRMITKFPESGDDILVAAEMAIQRGYNILNANRTAALGAVFYLARIHPPPTDPKFPLSLINQRAMAYLMDPAGGSSTTPLSSIAEAAKKLGNKARADWYNLMSRPVFFRRLDDRTERPAFVANALVPMGQTIGRSIRGHQPTHVILTDAAFAPRHADPDERAPDTPRTSLIVAADQHLSRLLKEPANSASVEDIRDHAIAEAVWGLLGDLFRNRDMGH
;
A
#
# COMPACT_ATOMS: atom_id res chain seq x y z
N MET A 1 -20.53 6.77 -31.17
CA MET A 1 -21.11 5.74 -30.28
C MET A 1 -22.58 5.45 -30.57
N ASN A 2 -23.47 6.46 -30.63
CA ASN A 2 -24.90 6.23 -30.94
C ASN A 2 -25.09 5.56 -32.32
N GLU A 3 -24.40 6.05 -33.36
CA GLU A 3 -24.42 5.43 -34.70
C GLU A 3 -24.03 3.93 -34.73
N LEU A 4 -23.12 3.51 -33.84
CA LEU A 4 -22.70 2.10 -33.73
C LEU A 4 -23.72 1.23 -32.98
N LYS A 5 -24.54 1.84 -32.12
CA LYS A 5 -25.62 1.16 -31.40
C LYS A 5 -26.87 1.02 -32.28
N ASP A 6 -27.14 2.02 -33.11
CA ASP A 6 -28.34 2.06 -33.96
C ASP A 6 -28.21 1.17 -35.21
N SER A 7 -27.00 0.75 -35.57
CA SER A 7 -26.73 0.05 -36.83
C SER A 7 -26.85 -1.49 -36.74
N ASP A 8 -27.02 -2.09 -35.55
CA ASP A 8 -27.00 -3.57 -35.34
C ASP A 8 -25.75 -4.29 -35.92
N VAL A 9 -24.71 -3.52 -36.24
CA VAL A 9 -23.51 -3.96 -36.98
C VAL A 9 -22.54 -4.74 -36.09
N LEU A 10 -22.61 -4.57 -34.77
CA LEU A 10 -21.70 -5.23 -33.83
C LEU A 10 -22.25 -6.61 -33.43
N PRO A 11 -21.50 -7.71 -33.65
CA PRO A 11 -21.92 -9.03 -33.22
C PRO A 11 -22.09 -9.08 -31.70
N VAL A 12 -23.24 -9.57 -31.25
CA VAL A 12 -23.66 -9.60 -29.84
C VAL A 12 -22.58 -10.25 -28.95
N GLY A 13 -22.08 -9.48 -27.98
CA GLY A 13 -21.20 -9.95 -26.90
C GLY A 13 -19.74 -10.23 -27.29
N ARG A 14 -19.17 -9.51 -28.26
CA ARG A 14 -17.71 -9.58 -28.55
C ARG A 14 -16.94 -8.27 -28.31
N LEU A 15 -17.47 -7.15 -28.78
CA LEU A 15 -16.95 -5.80 -28.52
C LEU A 15 -18.16 -4.86 -28.40
N SER A 16 -18.21 -4.02 -27.36
CA SER A 16 -19.21 -2.96 -27.28
C SER A 16 -18.83 -1.79 -28.21
N ALA A 17 -19.78 -0.90 -28.51
CA ALA A 17 -19.50 0.32 -29.26
C ALA A 17 -18.44 1.20 -28.55
N ARG A 18 -18.37 1.16 -27.21
CA ARG A 18 -17.34 1.85 -26.43
C ARG A 18 -15.98 1.18 -26.61
N ASP A 19 -15.92 -0.15 -26.57
CA ASP A 19 -14.68 -0.90 -26.77
C ASP A 19 -14.10 -0.65 -28.16
N LEU A 20 -14.94 -0.67 -29.20
CA LEU A 20 -14.51 -0.39 -30.57
C LEU A 20 -13.90 1.01 -30.69
N VAL A 21 -14.57 2.03 -30.16
CA VAL A 21 -14.09 3.43 -30.22
C VAL A 21 -12.80 3.61 -29.43
N ALA A 22 -12.71 3.06 -28.21
CA ALA A 22 -11.48 3.10 -27.43
C ALA A 22 -10.33 2.36 -28.12
N LEU A 23 -10.65 1.26 -28.81
CA LEU A 23 -9.70 0.48 -29.60
C LEU A 23 -9.16 1.23 -30.81
N GLU A 24 -10.03 1.86 -31.58
CA GLU A 24 -9.55 2.61 -32.74
C GLU A 24 -8.88 3.93 -32.33
N LEU A 25 -9.27 4.53 -31.20
CA LEU A 25 -8.62 5.72 -30.67
C LEU A 25 -7.14 5.49 -30.34
N GLY A 26 -6.80 4.36 -29.70
CA GLY A 26 -5.40 4.01 -29.43
C GLY A 26 -4.59 3.68 -30.68
N LEU A 27 -5.22 3.04 -31.68
CA LEU A 27 -4.58 2.81 -32.99
C LEU A 27 -4.36 4.13 -33.75
N HIS A 28 -5.32 5.05 -33.68
CA HIS A 28 -5.24 6.38 -34.28
C HIS A 28 -4.10 7.20 -33.67
N PHE A 29 -3.98 7.21 -32.34
CA PHE A 29 -2.87 7.85 -31.65
C PHE A 29 -1.50 7.30 -32.10
N LEU A 30 -1.34 5.97 -32.14
CA LEU A 30 -0.10 5.37 -32.63
C LEU A 30 0.20 5.78 -34.07
N HIS A 31 -0.79 5.71 -34.96
CA HIS A 31 -0.60 6.11 -36.35
C HIS A 31 -0.20 7.59 -36.49
N ARG A 32 -0.80 8.48 -35.69
CA ARG A 32 -0.63 9.93 -35.78
C ARG A 32 0.71 10.43 -35.22
N HIS A 33 1.19 9.82 -34.15
CA HIS A 33 2.36 10.31 -33.38
C HIS A 33 3.57 9.36 -33.43
N PHE A 34 3.36 8.08 -33.74
CA PHE A 34 4.39 7.04 -33.73
C PHE A 34 4.27 6.14 -34.97
N GLU A 35 4.29 6.77 -36.15
CA GLU A 35 4.08 6.08 -37.42
C GLU A 35 5.06 4.91 -37.60
N GLY A 36 4.53 3.72 -37.92
CA GLY A 36 5.31 2.50 -38.12
C GLY A 36 5.57 1.67 -36.86
N GLU A 37 5.32 2.20 -35.66
CA GLU A 37 5.40 1.39 -34.43
C GLU A 37 4.24 0.38 -34.37
N PRO A 38 4.49 -0.86 -33.90
CA PRO A 38 3.44 -1.85 -33.72
C PRO A 38 2.65 -1.59 -32.44
N ILE A 39 1.56 -2.33 -32.24
CA ILE A 39 0.65 -2.15 -31.09
C ILE A 39 1.34 -2.29 -29.72
N GLY A 40 2.49 -2.96 -29.65
CA GLY A 40 3.29 -3.08 -28.44
C GLY A 40 3.85 -1.77 -27.90
N ALA A 41 3.93 -0.73 -28.72
CA ALA A 41 4.41 0.60 -28.34
C ALA A 41 3.41 1.41 -27.53
N LEU A 42 2.10 1.09 -27.58
CA LEU A 42 1.07 1.90 -26.92
C LEU A 42 1.15 1.84 -25.39
N TRP A 43 1.18 0.63 -24.82
CA TRP A 43 1.25 0.42 -23.37
C TRP A 43 2.39 1.17 -22.64
N PRO A 44 3.66 1.11 -23.09
CA PRO A 44 4.75 1.80 -22.40
C PRO A 44 4.63 3.33 -22.50
N ILE A 45 4.06 3.86 -23.59
CA ILE A 45 3.76 5.28 -23.75
C ILE A 45 2.68 5.70 -22.74
N LEU A 46 1.54 4.99 -22.70
CA LEU A 46 0.46 5.28 -21.76
C LEU A 46 0.90 5.17 -20.30
N SER A 47 1.83 4.26 -20.01
CA SER A 47 2.31 4.01 -18.64
C SER A 47 3.46 4.92 -18.21
N GLY A 48 4.05 5.72 -19.11
CA GLY A 48 5.17 6.61 -18.80
C GLY A 48 6.54 5.92 -18.72
N TYR A 49 6.70 4.72 -19.29
CA TYR A 49 7.99 4.00 -19.34
C TYR A 49 8.89 4.43 -20.51
N VAL A 50 8.39 5.32 -21.36
CA VAL A 50 9.08 5.87 -22.52
C VAL A 50 8.86 7.37 -22.51
N ILE A 51 9.92 8.13 -22.78
CA ILE A 51 9.81 9.57 -22.89
C ILE A 51 9.01 9.94 -24.13
N VAL A 52 8.04 10.83 -23.93
CA VAL A 52 7.33 11.51 -25.02
C VAL A 52 7.60 13.01 -24.94
N GLU A 53 7.44 13.68 -26.07
CA GLU A 53 7.54 15.14 -26.15
C GLU A 53 6.61 15.80 -25.11
N PRO A 54 7.03 16.90 -24.43
CA PRO A 54 6.22 17.54 -23.40
C PRO A 54 4.79 17.91 -23.86
N GLU A 55 4.64 18.32 -25.12
CA GLU A 55 3.35 18.66 -25.74
C GLU A 55 2.40 17.46 -25.88
N LEU A 56 2.94 16.23 -25.93
CA LEU A 56 2.16 15.00 -26.02
C LEU A 56 1.76 14.45 -24.65
N GLN A 57 2.38 14.88 -23.55
CA GLN A 57 2.03 14.41 -22.21
C GLN A 57 0.54 14.56 -21.89
N PRO A 58 -0.11 15.72 -22.19
CA PRO A 58 -1.54 15.84 -21.94
C PRO A 58 -2.40 14.95 -22.84
N VAL A 59 -1.98 14.75 -24.09
CA VAL A 59 -2.65 13.86 -25.03
C VAL A 59 -2.61 12.42 -24.53
N VAL A 60 -1.45 11.97 -24.02
CA VAL A 60 -1.27 10.63 -23.45
C VAL A 60 -2.16 10.43 -22.22
N ARG A 61 -2.23 11.40 -21.30
CA ARG A 61 -3.10 11.30 -20.10
C ARG A 61 -4.58 11.24 -20.49
N ARG A 62 -5.04 12.09 -21.41
CA ARG A 62 -6.42 12.07 -21.94
C ARG A 62 -6.76 10.76 -22.65
N LEU A 63 -5.86 10.29 -23.51
CA LEU A 63 -6.01 9.02 -24.21
C LEU A 63 -6.17 7.87 -23.20
N ARG A 64 -5.28 7.80 -22.21
CA ARG A 64 -5.34 6.78 -21.16
C ARG A 64 -6.65 6.81 -20.40
N HIS A 65 -7.11 8.00 -20.01
CA HIS A 65 -8.39 8.17 -19.32
C HIS A 65 -9.58 7.70 -20.16
N ARG A 66 -9.62 8.06 -21.45
CA ARG A 66 -10.70 7.66 -22.38
C ARG A 66 -10.69 6.16 -22.71
N MET A 67 -9.50 5.57 -22.83
CA MET A 67 -9.35 4.13 -23.07
C MET A 67 -9.74 3.30 -21.84
N GLY A 68 -9.48 3.78 -20.63
CA GLY A 68 -9.73 3.02 -19.39
C GLY A 68 -9.02 1.66 -19.43
N ASP A 69 -9.76 0.58 -19.14
CA ASP A 69 -9.20 -0.78 -19.18
C ASP A 69 -8.69 -1.21 -20.56
N MET A 70 -9.20 -0.60 -21.64
CA MET A 70 -8.72 -0.83 -23.02
C MET A 70 -7.25 -0.45 -23.21
N GLY A 71 -6.71 0.47 -22.42
CA GLY A 71 -5.30 0.85 -22.49
C GLY A 71 -4.32 -0.20 -21.94
N ARG A 72 -4.81 -1.23 -21.25
CA ARG A 72 -3.97 -2.29 -20.67
C ARG A 72 -3.47 -3.23 -21.76
N ARG A 73 -2.18 -3.58 -21.73
CA ARG A 73 -1.54 -4.43 -22.76
C ARG A 73 -2.30 -5.72 -23.07
N GLY A 74 -2.72 -6.44 -22.03
CA GLY A 74 -3.41 -7.73 -22.16
C GLY A 74 -4.80 -7.61 -22.79
N TYR A 75 -5.62 -6.70 -22.26
CA TYR A 75 -7.00 -6.50 -22.70
C TYR A 75 -7.04 -5.87 -24.12
N TRP A 76 -6.09 -4.99 -24.44
CA TRP A 76 -5.88 -4.45 -25.78
C TRP A 76 -5.66 -5.55 -26.82
N ARG A 77 -4.69 -6.42 -26.58
CA ARG A 77 -4.34 -7.52 -27.49
C ARG A 77 -5.51 -8.48 -27.70
N LEU A 78 -6.22 -8.82 -26.62
CA LEU A 78 -7.41 -9.68 -26.69
C LEU A 78 -8.52 -9.03 -27.52
N SER A 79 -8.79 -7.75 -27.29
CA SER A 79 -9.82 -6.98 -27.97
C SER A 79 -9.52 -6.80 -29.45
N LEU A 80 -8.25 -6.63 -29.82
CA LEU A 80 -7.81 -6.62 -31.21
C LEU A 80 -8.06 -7.96 -31.93
N ASP A 81 -7.94 -9.10 -31.23
CA ASP A 81 -8.25 -10.41 -31.82
C ASP A 81 -9.76 -10.58 -32.09
N HIS A 82 -10.61 -9.93 -31.30
CA HIS A 82 -12.04 -9.82 -31.59
C HIS A 82 -12.32 -8.82 -32.72
N TYR A 83 -11.63 -7.68 -32.71
CA TYR A 83 -11.76 -6.63 -33.72
C TYR A 83 -11.49 -7.15 -35.13
N ARG A 84 -10.47 -7.99 -35.34
CA ARG A 84 -10.19 -8.58 -36.66
C ARG A 84 -11.31 -9.47 -37.21
N ARG A 85 -12.22 -9.95 -36.36
CA ARG A 85 -13.37 -10.79 -36.75
C ARG A 85 -14.59 -9.96 -37.16
N LEU A 86 -14.54 -8.64 -37.01
CA LEU A 86 -15.59 -7.73 -37.47
C LEU A 86 -15.56 -7.60 -39.00
N PRO A 87 -16.71 -7.34 -39.64
CA PRO A 87 -16.77 -7.05 -41.07
C PRO A 87 -15.85 -5.88 -41.44
N VAL A 88 -15.23 -5.93 -42.62
CA VAL A 88 -14.23 -4.92 -43.04
C VAL A 88 -14.84 -3.53 -43.14
N GLU A 89 -16.13 -3.46 -43.47
CA GLU A 89 -16.94 -2.26 -43.61
C GLU A 89 -17.05 -1.46 -42.31
N VAL A 90 -16.88 -2.11 -41.16
CA VAL A 90 -17.00 -1.52 -39.81
C VAL A 90 -15.67 -1.00 -39.29
N ARG A 91 -14.57 -1.61 -39.74
CA ARG A 91 -13.22 -1.43 -39.21
C ARG A 91 -12.56 -0.17 -39.75
N GLY A 92 -12.16 0.73 -38.87
CA GLY A 92 -11.38 1.93 -39.21
C GLY A 92 -9.90 1.64 -39.46
N PHE A 93 -9.43 0.44 -39.14
CA PHE A 93 -8.03 0.02 -39.27
C PHE A 93 -7.90 -1.40 -39.80
N THR A 94 -6.88 -1.63 -40.62
CA THR A 94 -6.47 -2.94 -41.12
C THR A 94 -5.04 -3.23 -40.73
N ARG A 95 -4.75 -4.49 -40.42
CA ARG A 95 -3.41 -4.93 -40.03
C ARG A 95 -2.44 -4.93 -41.22
N THR A 96 -1.15 -4.77 -40.94
CA THR A 96 -0.09 -4.76 -41.96
C THR A 96 0.60 -6.12 -42.15
N ASP A 97 0.45 -7.04 -41.19
CA ASP A 97 1.03 -8.37 -41.18
C ASP A 97 0.08 -9.46 -41.72
N ASP A 98 0.59 -10.69 -41.83
CA ASP A 98 -0.15 -11.85 -42.31
C ASP A 98 -1.46 -12.07 -41.52
N ALA A 99 -2.58 -12.06 -42.23
CA ALA A 99 -3.93 -12.18 -41.68
C ALA A 99 -4.19 -13.48 -40.91
N THR A 100 -3.44 -14.53 -41.20
CA THR A 100 -3.57 -15.85 -40.55
C THR A 100 -2.91 -15.90 -39.17
N ARG A 101 -1.96 -14.99 -38.88
CA ARG A 101 -1.23 -14.97 -37.60
C ARG A 101 -2.06 -14.36 -36.47
N LYS A 102 -1.90 -14.93 -35.26
CA LYS A 102 -2.47 -14.37 -34.02
C LYS A 102 -1.84 -12.98 -33.77
N ILE A 103 -2.67 -12.04 -33.30
CA ILE A 103 -2.20 -10.69 -32.97
C ILE A 103 -1.21 -10.76 -31.80
N ASN A 104 -0.08 -10.09 -31.96
CA ASN A 104 0.96 -9.97 -30.95
C ASN A 104 1.51 -8.53 -30.93
N ASP A 105 2.45 -8.25 -30.03
CA ASP A 105 2.97 -6.89 -29.81
C ASP A 105 3.74 -6.31 -31.02
N GLN A 106 4.07 -7.12 -32.03
CA GLN A 106 4.73 -6.72 -33.27
C GLN A 106 3.74 -6.50 -34.43
N THR A 107 2.44 -6.75 -34.22
CA THR A 107 1.42 -6.51 -35.23
C THR A 107 1.23 -5.00 -35.42
N GLY A 108 1.36 -4.52 -36.66
CA GLY A 108 1.07 -3.14 -37.06
C GLY A 108 -0.35 -2.99 -37.61
N PHE A 109 -0.88 -1.77 -37.53
CA PHE A 109 -2.17 -1.39 -38.11
C PHE A 109 -2.03 -0.08 -38.88
N VAL A 110 -2.80 0.05 -39.96
CA VAL A 110 -2.90 1.26 -40.76
C VAL A 110 -4.37 1.65 -40.96
N PRO A 111 -4.69 2.94 -41.12
CA PRO A 111 -6.06 3.39 -41.35
C PRO A 111 -6.71 2.71 -42.57
N HIS A 112 -8.00 2.43 -42.45
CA HIS A 112 -8.84 1.86 -43.49
C HIS A 112 -10.13 2.67 -43.63
N ARG A 113 -10.60 2.85 -44.87
CA ARG A 113 -11.86 3.56 -45.13
C ARG A 113 -13.05 2.65 -44.82
N SER A 114 -13.68 2.90 -43.68
CA SER A 114 -14.93 2.26 -43.26
C SER A 114 -16.14 2.98 -43.86
N SER A 115 -17.16 2.23 -44.27
CA SER A 115 -18.45 2.78 -44.71
C SER A 115 -19.39 3.12 -43.55
N VAL A 116 -19.11 2.59 -42.35
CA VAL A 116 -19.79 2.90 -41.10
C VAL A 116 -19.03 4.03 -40.40
N CYS A 117 -19.71 5.01 -39.79
CA CYS A 117 -19.08 6.14 -39.09
C CYS A 117 -17.90 6.78 -39.85
N PRO A 118 -18.11 7.36 -41.05
CA PRO A 118 -17.02 7.85 -41.91
C PRO A 118 -16.23 9.01 -41.30
N GLN A 119 -16.84 9.78 -40.37
CA GLN A 119 -16.22 10.92 -39.68
C GLN A 119 -15.47 10.52 -38.40
N ARG A 120 -15.31 9.22 -38.10
CA ARG A 120 -14.73 8.75 -36.83
C ARG A 120 -13.35 9.32 -36.51
N PHE A 121 -12.51 9.54 -37.53
CA PHE A 121 -11.16 10.07 -37.34
C PHE A 121 -11.18 11.53 -36.87
N ASP A 122 -12.14 12.34 -37.31
CA ASP A 122 -12.33 13.71 -36.82
C ASP A 122 -12.70 13.70 -35.33
N TYR A 123 -13.55 12.75 -34.91
CA TYR A 123 -13.87 12.55 -33.50
C TYR A 123 -12.69 11.99 -32.68
N TYR A 124 -11.81 11.19 -33.28
CA TYR A 124 -10.60 10.69 -32.61
C TYR A 124 -9.60 11.82 -32.39
N GLU A 125 -9.38 12.69 -33.39
CA GLU A 125 -8.57 13.90 -33.23
C GLU A 125 -9.13 14.80 -32.11
N ALA A 126 -10.43 15.10 -32.14
CA ALA A 126 -11.08 15.89 -31.08
C ALA A 126 -10.94 15.22 -29.71
N ALA A 127 -11.07 13.90 -29.61
CA ALA A 127 -10.92 13.18 -28.35
C ALA A 127 -9.48 13.22 -27.78
N LEU A 128 -8.46 13.36 -28.62
CA LEU A 128 -7.07 13.52 -28.21
C LEU A 128 -6.76 14.95 -27.72
N THR A 129 -7.49 15.95 -28.22
CA THR A 129 -7.33 17.37 -27.84
C THR A 129 -8.23 17.80 -26.67
N ASP A 130 -9.47 17.35 -26.63
CA ASP A 130 -10.49 17.87 -25.72
C ASP A 130 -10.32 17.32 -24.28
N PRO A 131 -10.32 18.18 -23.24
CA PRO A 131 -10.30 17.78 -21.84
C PRO A 131 -11.39 16.77 -21.49
N VAL A 132 -11.13 15.88 -20.54
CA VAL A 132 -12.14 14.90 -20.11
C VAL A 132 -13.07 15.52 -19.08
N SER A 133 -14.36 15.66 -19.44
CA SER A 133 -15.35 16.27 -18.55
C SER A 133 -15.74 15.38 -17.37
N TYR A 134 -15.92 15.99 -16.20
CA TYR A 134 -16.44 15.31 -15.00
C TYR A 134 -17.89 14.85 -15.17
N ALA A 135 -18.21 13.69 -14.60
CA ALA A 135 -19.59 13.25 -14.43
C ALA A 135 -20.24 14.02 -13.27
N LEU A 136 -21.31 14.77 -13.54
CA LEU A 136 -22.00 15.55 -12.52
C LEU A 136 -22.80 14.67 -11.55
N GLU A 137 -22.88 15.09 -10.29
CA GLU A 137 -23.79 14.50 -9.31
C GLU A 137 -25.23 14.97 -9.58
N PRO A 138 -26.22 14.08 -9.56
CA PRO A 138 -27.60 14.45 -9.83
C PRO A 138 -28.15 15.27 -8.65
N VAL A 139 -28.59 16.49 -8.92
CA VAL A 139 -29.27 17.33 -7.93
C VAL A 139 -30.63 16.70 -7.60
N ARG A 140 -30.85 16.36 -6.33
CA ARG A 140 -32.13 15.83 -5.84
C ARG A 140 -32.89 16.90 -5.06
N PRO A 141 -34.22 16.97 -5.22
CA PRO A 141 -35.04 17.81 -4.35
C PRO A 141 -35.00 17.29 -2.91
N GLN A 142 -35.04 18.20 -1.94
CA GLN A 142 -35.21 17.80 -0.53
C GLN A 142 -36.62 17.23 -0.29
N ALA A 143 -36.76 16.36 0.71
CA ALA A 143 -38.04 15.80 1.10
C ALA A 143 -38.98 16.89 1.65
N GLU A 144 -40.25 16.83 1.28
CA GLU A 144 -41.23 17.85 1.66
C GLU A 144 -41.82 17.56 3.07
N PRO A 145 -42.07 18.60 3.88
CA PRO A 145 -42.76 18.46 5.15
C PRO A 145 -44.13 17.79 5.02
N GLY A 146 -44.47 16.91 5.96
CA GLY A 146 -45.77 16.24 6.04
C GLY A 146 -45.93 14.99 5.17
N LYS A 147 -45.02 14.72 4.24
CA LYS A 147 -45.05 13.56 3.36
C LYS A 147 -44.37 12.32 3.97
N LEU A 148 -44.75 11.15 3.46
CA LEU A 148 -44.18 9.86 3.83
C LEU A 148 -43.16 9.43 2.79
N TYR A 149 -42.02 8.95 3.27
CA TYR A 149 -40.93 8.45 2.43
C TYR A 149 -40.50 7.07 2.91
N THR A 150 -40.00 6.25 1.99
CA THR A 150 -39.30 5.00 2.31
C THR A 150 -37.81 5.14 2.05
N PHE A 151 -37.00 4.36 2.76
CA PHE A 151 -35.58 4.23 2.46
C PHE A 151 -35.11 2.82 2.77
N LEU A 152 -34.06 2.38 2.07
CA LEU A 152 -33.52 1.04 2.19
C LEU A 152 -32.27 1.06 3.09
N ARG A 153 -32.27 0.26 4.15
CA ARG A 153 -31.09 -0.01 4.96
C ARG A 153 -30.11 -0.92 4.21
N ARG A 154 -28.87 -1.00 4.70
CA ARG A 154 -27.82 -1.88 4.12
C ARG A 154 -28.20 -3.36 4.08
N ASP A 155 -28.88 -3.83 5.12
CA ASP A 155 -29.41 -5.20 5.23
C ASP A 155 -30.65 -5.45 4.35
N LYS A 156 -30.94 -4.55 3.41
CA LYS A 156 -32.07 -4.59 2.47
C LYS A 156 -33.45 -4.54 3.16
N VAL A 157 -33.51 -4.13 4.42
CA VAL A 157 -34.76 -3.84 5.11
C VAL A 157 -35.26 -2.46 4.69
N GLU A 158 -36.49 -2.39 4.21
CA GLU A 158 -37.14 -1.12 3.87
C GLU A 158 -37.80 -0.53 5.12
N GLU A 159 -37.49 0.73 5.41
CA GLU A 159 -38.02 1.48 6.54
C GLU A 159 -38.79 2.71 6.03
N ARG A 160 -39.66 3.27 6.87
CA ARG A 160 -40.48 4.43 6.52
C ARG A 160 -40.22 5.58 7.46
N VAL A 161 -40.30 6.80 6.94
CA VAL A 161 -40.17 8.04 7.72
C VAL A 161 -41.19 9.05 7.24
N ARG A 162 -41.94 9.63 8.19
CA ARG A 162 -42.85 10.73 7.91
C ARG A 162 -42.18 12.02 8.33
N ILE A 163 -41.94 12.91 7.39
CA ILE A 163 -41.32 14.21 7.68
C ILE A 163 -42.34 15.06 8.46
N PRO A 164 -42.03 15.56 9.66
CA PRO A 164 -42.92 16.46 10.40
C PRO A 164 -43.32 17.70 9.57
N LYS A 165 -44.57 18.13 9.71
CA LYS A 165 -45.16 19.25 8.94
C LYS A 165 -44.57 20.61 9.31
N ASP A 166 -44.04 20.73 10.52
CA ASP A 166 -43.52 21.94 11.15
C ASP A 166 -42.01 22.15 10.90
N ILE A 167 -41.32 21.22 10.23
CA ILE A 167 -39.93 21.41 9.85
C ILE A 167 -39.80 22.50 8.78
N LYS A 168 -38.95 23.48 9.07
CA LYS A 168 -38.47 24.44 8.07
C LYS A 168 -37.33 23.82 7.26
N VAL A 169 -37.59 23.55 5.99
CA VAL A 169 -36.55 23.09 5.05
C VAL A 169 -35.65 24.28 4.68
N LEU A 170 -34.35 24.16 4.96
CA LEU A 170 -33.34 25.14 4.57
C LEU A 170 -32.56 24.64 3.34
N PRO A 171 -31.98 25.55 2.54
CA PRO A 171 -31.15 25.17 1.40
C PRO A 171 -30.06 24.17 1.81
N PRO A 172 -29.77 23.17 0.96
CA PRO A 172 -28.72 22.20 1.27
C PRO A 172 -27.36 22.89 1.42
N PRO A 173 -26.41 22.26 2.14
CA PRO A 173 -25.05 22.76 2.23
C PRO A 173 -24.42 23.03 0.86
N PRO A 174 -23.58 24.06 0.73
CA PRO A 174 -22.88 24.36 -0.52
C PRO A 174 -22.01 23.18 -0.95
N ALA A 175 -22.05 22.86 -2.24
CA ALA A 175 -21.20 21.84 -2.83
C ALA A 175 -19.87 22.45 -3.30
N LEU A 176 -18.84 21.62 -3.38
CA LEU A 176 -17.58 21.97 -4.04
C LEU A 176 -17.81 22.15 -5.55
N THR A 177 -17.35 23.28 -6.08
CA THR A 177 -17.55 23.66 -7.48
C THR A 177 -16.42 23.18 -8.37
N LEU A 178 -16.72 22.70 -9.57
CA LEU A 178 -15.70 22.32 -10.54
C LEU A 178 -15.00 23.54 -11.13
N ARG A 179 -13.66 23.58 -11.10
CA ARG A 179 -12.88 24.57 -11.86
C ARG A 179 -12.63 24.07 -13.27
N GLN A 180 -12.62 24.99 -14.25
CA GLN A 180 -12.24 24.68 -15.62
C GLN A 180 -10.73 24.76 -15.82
N ASP A 181 -10.12 25.74 -15.16
CA ASP A 181 -8.70 26.02 -15.18
C ASP A 181 -8.21 26.41 -13.77
N ARG A 182 -6.92 26.20 -13.54
CA ARG A 182 -6.24 26.68 -12.34
C ARG A 182 -4.75 26.84 -12.64
N GLU A 183 -4.22 28.00 -12.28
CA GLU A 183 -2.79 28.27 -12.28
C GLU A 183 -2.28 28.40 -10.84
N ARG A 184 -1.01 28.09 -10.65
CA ARG A 184 -0.29 28.16 -9.36
C ARG A 184 1.02 28.92 -9.55
N ASP A 185 1.17 30.00 -8.80
CA ASP A 185 2.44 30.73 -8.70
C ASP A 185 3.37 30.09 -7.67
N ALA A 186 4.69 30.18 -7.89
CA ALA A 186 5.69 29.77 -6.90
C ALA A 186 5.51 30.53 -5.56
N TRP A 187 5.65 29.82 -4.44
CA TRP A 187 5.49 30.38 -3.11
C TRP A 187 6.85 30.63 -2.45
N ARG A 188 7.20 31.91 -2.29
CA ARG A 188 8.35 32.35 -1.50
C ARG A 188 8.00 32.53 -0.03
N ILE A 189 8.81 31.95 0.85
CA ILE A 189 8.68 32.03 2.31
C ILE A 189 9.82 32.85 2.89
N ILE A 190 9.49 33.79 3.77
CA ILE A 190 10.43 34.57 4.58
C ILE A 190 10.15 34.26 6.06
N PHE A 191 11.06 33.57 6.74
CA PHE A 191 10.82 33.04 8.10
C PHE A 191 10.33 34.11 9.09
N GLU A 192 10.98 35.28 9.12
CA GLU A 192 10.66 36.33 10.10
C GLU A 192 9.41 37.15 9.76
N GLU A 193 9.09 37.31 8.48
CA GLU A 193 7.91 38.07 8.05
C GLU A 193 6.65 37.19 8.00
N ASP A 194 6.81 35.90 7.67
CA ASP A 194 5.72 34.98 7.46
C ASP A 194 5.40 34.13 8.69
N LEU A 195 6.41 33.50 9.31
CA LEU A 195 6.18 32.48 10.35
C LEU A 195 6.18 33.06 11.77
N ALA A 196 7.09 33.98 12.09
CA ALA A 196 7.18 34.57 13.42
C ALA A 196 5.87 35.26 13.88
N PRO A 197 5.15 36.03 13.04
CA PRO A 197 3.86 36.61 13.44
C PRO A 197 2.78 35.57 13.71
N VAL A 198 2.83 34.42 13.02
CA VAL A 198 1.89 33.31 13.23
C VAL A 198 2.17 32.64 14.57
N ALA A 199 3.44 32.44 14.93
CA ALA A 199 3.84 31.88 16.22
C ALA A 199 3.31 32.74 17.39
N VAL A 200 3.49 34.06 17.32
CA VAL A 200 2.95 35.01 18.32
C VAL A 200 1.42 34.92 18.41
N ARG A 201 0.74 34.81 17.26
CA ARG A 201 -0.72 34.67 17.21
C ARG A 201 -1.19 33.39 17.88
N PHE A 202 -0.53 32.26 17.61
CA PHE A 202 -0.88 30.97 18.21
C PHE A 202 -0.68 30.99 19.72
N ASP A 203 0.44 31.50 20.22
CA ASP A 203 0.67 31.63 21.66
C ASP A 203 -0.36 32.56 22.33
N SER A 204 -0.71 33.67 21.68
CA SER A 204 -1.74 34.58 22.16
C SER A 204 -3.13 33.93 22.22
N ALA A 205 -3.51 33.15 21.21
CA ALA A 205 -4.78 32.44 21.17
C ALA A 205 -4.89 31.32 22.23
N LEU A 206 -3.75 30.76 22.65
CA LEU A 206 -3.67 29.67 23.62
C LEU A 206 -3.42 30.15 25.06
N ALA A 207 -3.18 31.45 25.28
CA ALA A 207 -2.88 32.00 26.61
C ALA A 207 -3.96 31.68 27.65
N GLY A 208 -5.24 31.69 27.25
CA GLY A 208 -6.39 31.38 28.10
C GLY A 208 -6.78 29.90 28.17
N LYS A 209 -6.03 28.99 27.56
CA LYS A 209 -6.37 27.57 27.39
C LYS A 209 -5.34 26.64 28.06
N PRO A 210 -5.23 26.63 29.42
CA PRO A 210 -4.25 25.89 30.21
C PRO A 210 -4.23 24.36 29.97
N GLU A 211 -5.31 23.80 29.47
CA GLU A 211 -5.50 22.40 29.11
C GLU A 211 -4.76 21.98 27.82
N ILE A 212 -4.54 22.90 26.88
CA ILE A 212 -3.82 22.60 25.63
C ILE A 212 -2.33 22.58 25.92
N THR A 213 -1.71 21.40 25.94
CA THR A 213 -0.28 21.22 26.27
C THR A 213 0.67 21.68 25.16
N ASN A 214 0.16 21.85 23.94
CA ASN A 214 0.93 22.21 22.75
C ASN A 214 1.13 23.73 22.60
N ARG A 215 1.95 24.35 23.47
CA ARG A 215 2.22 25.81 23.47
C ARG A 215 3.68 26.17 23.27
N ASN A 216 3.96 27.48 23.35
CA ASN A 216 5.26 28.12 23.23
C ASN A 216 5.79 28.04 21.80
N TRP A 217 4.96 28.48 20.85
CA TRP A 217 5.24 28.50 19.43
C TRP A 217 6.43 29.38 19.07
N VAL A 218 6.61 30.51 19.76
CA VAL A 218 7.78 31.38 19.56
C VAL A 218 9.08 30.65 19.93
N ASP A 219 9.15 30.08 21.15
CA ASP A 219 10.32 29.31 21.60
C ASP A 219 10.59 28.07 20.73
N ARG A 220 9.54 27.45 20.17
CA ARG A 220 9.72 26.34 19.23
C ARG A 220 10.27 26.79 17.90
N LEU A 221 9.84 27.93 17.37
CA LEU A 221 10.36 28.50 16.14
C LEU A 221 11.84 28.88 16.32
N ASP A 222 12.19 29.51 17.45
CA ASP A 222 13.57 29.89 17.79
C ASP A 222 14.53 28.68 17.87
N LYS A 223 13.99 27.49 18.18
CA LYS A 223 14.74 26.23 18.24
C LYS A 223 14.88 25.50 16.90
N ILE A 224 14.15 25.91 15.87
CA ILE A 224 14.23 25.28 14.55
C ILE A 224 15.52 25.72 13.87
N VAL A 225 16.34 24.73 13.48
CA VAL A 225 17.52 24.95 12.63
C VAL A 225 17.17 24.47 11.23
N PHE A 226 16.67 25.38 10.40
CA PHE A 226 16.34 25.09 9.00
C PHE A 226 17.59 25.22 8.13
N CYS A 227 17.87 24.22 7.30
CA CYS A 227 18.96 24.27 6.34
C CYS A 227 18.44 23.98 4.93
N ALA A 228 18.51 24.95 4.02
CA ALA A 228 18.20 24.72 2.61
C ALA A 228 19.41 24.12 1.88
N VAL A 229 19.15 23.35 0.84
CA VAL A 229 20.18 22.92 -0.10
C VAL A 229 20.45 24.05 -1.09
N ASP A 230 21.72 24.35 -1.30
CA ASP A 230 22.19 25.18 -2.39
C ASP A 230 22.35 24.34 -3.66
N ASP A 231 21.52 24.59 -4.67
CA ASP A 231 21.53 23.83 -5.93
C ASP A 231 22.82 24.00 -6.74
N GLU A 232 23.59 25.06 -6.52
CA GLU A 232 24.86 25.27 -7.24
C GLU A 232 26.02 24.50 -6.61
N THR A 233 26.06 24.41 -5.28
CA THR A 233 27.18 23.81 -4.55
C THR A 233 26.88 22.46 -3.91
N GLY A 234 25.59 22.12 -3.77
CA GLY A 234 25.09 20.94 -3.08
C GLY A 234 25.24 21.03 -1.55
N LYS A 235 25.64 22.18 -1.02
CA LYS A 235 25.88 22.35 0.42
C LYS A 235 24.60 22.82 1.13
N LEU A 236 24.58 22.62 2.44
CA LEU A 236 23.49 23.09 3.30
C LEU A 236 23.77 24.53 3.77
N ILE A 237 22.86 25.45 3.45
CA ILE A 237 22.85 26.83 3.94
C ILE A 237 21.91 26.88 5.14
N GLU A 238 22.47 27.22 6.30
CA GLU A 238 21.71 27.36 7.54
C GLU A 238 20.96 28.70 7.56
N MET A 239 19.67 28.65 7.91
CA MET A 239 18.76 29.79 8.03
C MET A 239 18.83 30.74 6.82
N PRO A 240 18.46 30.27 5.61
CA PRO A 240 18.41 31.13 4.44
C PRO A 240 17.37 32.24 4.64
N GLU A 241 17.61 33.42 4.04
CA GLU A 241 16.66 34.55 4.10
C GLU A 241 15.29 34.19 3.50
N THR A 242 15.30 33.40 2.41
CA THR A 242 14.11 32.99 1.67
C THR A 242 14.15 31.51 1.33
N PHE A 243 12.99 30.87 1.24
CA PHE A 243 12.83 29.52 0.73
C PHE A 243 11.66 29.47 -0.25
N ASP A 244 11.91 29.01 -1.48
CA ASP A 244 10.91 28.92 -2.54
C ASP A 244 10.30 27.53 -2.59
N ILE A 245 9.00 27.47 -2.87
CA ILE A 245 8.23 26.23 -3.02
C ILE A 245 7.53 26.27 -4.36
N ASP A 246 7.86 25.34 -5.26
CA ASP A 246 7.16 25.15 -6.53
C ASP A 246 6.96 23.66 -6.83
N GLY A 247 5.71 23.26 -7.03
CA GLY A 247 5.37 21.85 -7.22
C GLY A 247 5.53 21.03 -5.94
N VAL A 248 6.59 20.23 -5.84
CA VAL A 248 6.83 19.31 -4.73
C VAL A 248 8.16 19.59 -4.05
N GLU A 249 8.11 19.86 -2.75
CA GLU A 249 9.28 20.08 -1.91
C GLU A 249 9.43 18.98 -0.87
N HIS A 250 10.65 18.50 -0.67
CA HIS A 250 10.94 17.42 0.27
C HIS A 250 11.84 17.92 1.40
N ILE A 251 11.27 17.97 2.60
CA ILE A 251 11.94 18.44 3.81
C ILE A 251 12.19 17.24 4.72
N VAL A 252 13.45 16.94 4.97
CA VAL A 252 13.82 15.85 5.88
C VAL A 252 14.30 16.38 7.22
N GLY A 253 14.17 15.61 8.29
CA GLY A 253 14.77 16.01 9.57
C GLY A 253 14.48 15.03 10.68
N LEU A 254 15.44 14.86 11.60
CA LEU A 254 15.38 13.85 12.65
C LEU A 254 14.23 14.07 13.64
N MET A 255 14.05 13.14 14.59
CA MET A 255 13.02 13.26 15.63
C MET A 255 13.24 14.56 16.42
N ASN A 256 12.19 15.28 16.80
CA ASN A 256 12.30 16.54 17.57
C ASN A 256 12.88 17.77 16.83
N SER A 257 13.25 17.64 15.55
CA SER A 257 13.73 18.77 14.70
C SER A 257 12.72 19.87 14.39
N GLY A 258 11.48 19.78 14.88
CA GLY A 258 10.45 20.80 14.65
C GLY A 258 9.60 20.68 13.38
N LYS A 259 9.67 19.56 12.63
CA LYS A 259 8.84 19.31 11.42
C LYS A 259 7.36 19.69 11.59
N SER A 260 6.70 19.14 12.62
CA SER A 260 5.27 19.41 12.85
C SER A 260 5.01 20.87 13.26
N THR A 261 5.97 21.52 13.94
CA THR A 261 5.89 22.96 14.23
C THR A 261 5.95 23.77 12.94
N LEU A 262 6.91 23.47 12.06
CA LEU A 262 7.05 24.14 10.76
C LEU A 262 5.78 23.99 9.91
N ALA A 263 5.24 22.77 9.83
CA ALA A 263 4.00 22.48 9.10
C ALA A 263 2.80 23.30 9.62
N ASP A 264 2.64 23.39 10.94
CA ASP A 264 1.54 24.15 11.57
C ASP A 264 1.70 25.67 11.37
N LEU A 265 2.93 26.19 11.42
CA LEU A 265 3.21 27.61 11.16
C LEU A 265 2.99 27.98 9.68
N MET A 266 3.47 27.14 8.76
CA MET A 266 3.20 27.29 7.32
C MET A 266 1.69 27.27 7.03
N THR A 267 0.95 26.38 7.68
CA THR A 267 -0.52 26.34 7.59
C THR A 267 -1.13 27.66 8.07
N GLY A 268 -0.70 28.15 9.24
CA GLY A 268 -1.20 29.39 9.80
C GLY A 268 -0.91 30.63 8.94
N ASP A 269 0.24 30.68 8.26
CA ASP A 269 0.60 31.76 7.32
C ASP A 269 -0.27 31.71 6.06
N ARG A 270 -0.37 30.55 5.41
CA ARG A 270 -1.20 30.38 4.19
C ARG A 270 -2.65 30.74 4.44
N VAL A 271 -3.21 30.27 5.55
CA VAL A 271 -4.58 30.58 5.95
C VAL A 271 -4.75 32.08 6.21
N ARG A 272 -3.78 32.75 6.86
CA ARG A 272 -3.79 34.21 7.08
C ARG A 272 -3.85 34.99 5.77
N LYS A 273 -3.18 34.49 4.73
CA LYS A 273 -3.13 35.08 3.38
C LYS A 273 -4.32 34.69 2.49
N GLY A 274 -5.29 33.93 3.01
CA GLY A 274 -6.53 33.57 2.30
C GLY A 274 -6.44 32.30 1.45
N TYR A 275 -5.37 31.52 1.59
CA TYR A 275 -5.19 30.27 0.87
C TYR A 275 -5.75 29.07 1.63
N HIS A 276 -6.12 28.03 0.87
CA HIS A 276 -6.63 26.76 1.40
C HIS A 276 -5.48 25.75 1.59
N VAL A 277 -5.49 25.03 2.72
CA VAL A 277 -4.46 24.03 3.04
C VAL A 277 -5.09 22.67 3.31
N THR A 278 -4.48 21.60 2.80
CA THR A 278 -4.80 20.22 3.17
C THR A 278 -3.64 19.59 3.95
N LEU A 279 -3.94 19.04 5.13
CA LEU A 279 -2.99 18.32 5.96
C LEU A 279 -3.24 16.82 5.90
N VAL A 280 -2.21 16.05 5.56
CA VAL A 280 -2.24 14.59 5.56
C VAL A 280 -1.44 14.08 6.76
N VAL A 281 -2.12 13.42 7.68
CA VAL A 281 -1.54 12.89 8.93
C VAL A 281 -1.66 11.36 9.01
N GLY A 282 -0.86 10.74 9.88
CA GLY A 282 -0.70 9.28 9.92
C GLY A 282 -1.90 8.49 10.45
N SER A 283 -2.82 9.10 11.20
CA SER A 283 -3.99 8.39 11.74
C SER A 283 -5.22 9.28 11.90
N VAL A 284 -6.40 8.66 11.98
CA VAL A 284 -7.66 9.38 12.22
C VAL A 284 -7.70 10.03 13.61
N THR A 285 -6.98 9.46 14.59
CA THR A 285 -6.84 10.11 15.90
C THR A 285 -6.05 11.41 15.76
N ASP A 286 -4.97 11.41 14.97
CA ASP A 286 -4.19 12.62 14.68
C ASP A 286 -5.01 13.64 13.87
N VAL A 287 -5.91 13.19 12.99
CA VAL A 287 -6.86 14.06 12.28
C VAL A 287 -7.68 14.87 13.27
N TYR A 288 -8.35 14.22 14.22
CA TYR A 288 -9.18 14.92 15.21
C TYR A 288 -8.34 15.81 16.14
N ALA A 289 -7.16 15.35 16.58
CA ALA A 289 -6.27 16.15 17.40
C ALA A 289 -5.79 17.42 16.67
N LYS A 290 -5.46 17.31 15.38
CA LYS A 290 -5.06 18.45 14.55
C LYS A 290 -6.21 19.42 14.30
N VAL A 291 -7.41 18.92 14.03
CA VAL A 291 -8.63 19.74 13.90
C VAL A 291 -8.92 20.49 15.21
N SER A 292 -8.86 19.81 16.35
CA SER A 292 -9.05 20.42 17.67
C SER A 292 -8.06 21.57 17.91
N PHE A 293 -6.78 21.33 17.63
CA PHE A 293 -5.72 22.33 17.75
C PHE A 293 -5.96 23.54 16.84
N LEU A 294 -6.17 23.34 15.54
CA LEU A 294 -6.34 24.42 14.56
C LEU A 294 -7.57 25.29 14.88
N ARG A 295 -8.69 24.65 15.24
CA ARG A 295 -9.90 25.38 15.66
C ARG A 295 -9.67 26.15 16.95
N SER A 296 -8.87 25.61 17.87
CA SER A 296 -8.52 26.28 19.11
C SER A 296 -7.71 27.56 18.92
N VAL A 297 -6.94 27.67 17.83
CA VAL A 297 -6.20 28.88 17.43
C VAL A 297 -6.95 29.74 16.39
N GLY A 298 -8.24 29.47 16.18
CA GLY A 298 -9.12 30.27 15.33
C GLY A 298 -9.08 29.96 13.83
N ILE A 299 -8.55 28.79 13.43
CA ILE A 299 -8.53 28.33 12.04
C ILE A 299 -9.70 27.35 11.83
N ASP A 300 -10.56 27.60 10.83
CA ASP A 300 -11.68 26.71 10.51
C ASP A 300 -11.19 25.45 9.79
N ALA A 301 -10.79 24.45 10.57
CA ALA A 301 -10.36 23.14 10.10
C ALA A 301 -11.51 22.12 10.16
N VAL A 302 -11.56 21.22 9.16
CA VAL A 302 -12.54 20.12 9.09
C VAL A 302 -11.86 18.75 8.86
N PRO A 303 -12.35 17.67 9.51
CA PRO A 303 -11.82 16.32 9.32
C PRO A 303 -12.47 15.64 8.12
N LEU A 304 -11.67 15.07 7.22
CA LEU A 304 -12.10 14.25 6.10
C LEU A 304 -12.02 12.76 6.46
N VAL A 305 -13.10 12.21 7.00
CA VAL A 305 -13.15 10.81 7.46
C VAL A 305 -14.19 10.03 6.64
N GLY A 306 -13.85 8.80 6.26
CA GLY A 306 -14.73 7.95 5.45
C GLY A 306 -16.05 7.60 6.15
N LYS A 307 -17.16 7.66 5.40
CA LYS A 307 -18.52 7.39 5.92
C LYS A 307 -18.66 6.01 6.55
N ASN A 308 -18.01 4.99 5.97
CA ASN A 308 -18.15 3.58 6.37
C ASN A 308 -17.51 3.23 7.72
N SER A 309 -16.52 3.99 8.16
CA SER A 309 -15.79 3.74 9.41
C SER A 309 -16.08 4.82 10.47
N ARG A 310 -17.00 5.74 10.18
CA ARG A 310 -17.29 6.91 11.03
C ARG A 310 -17.74 6.51 12.44
N THR A 311 -18.57 5.48 12.57
CA THR A 311 -19.02 4.93 13.86
C THR A 311 -17.85 4.46 14.72
N GLU A 312 -16.92 3.73 14.11
CA GLU A 312 -15.73 3.22 14.80
C GLU A 312 -14.80 4.37 15.20
N HIS A 313 -14.57 5.32 14.29
CA HIS A 313 -13.72 6.49 14.56
C HIS A 313 -14.29 7.38 15.67
N ALA A 314 -15.60 7.65 15.66
CA ALA A 314 -16.27 8.38 16.72
C ALA A 314 -16.15 7.64 18.07
N ALA A 315 -16.36 6.32 18.09
CA ALA A 315 -16.16 5.52 19.30
C ALA A 315 -14.72 5.57 19.80
N ARG A 316 -13.71 5.50 18.92
CA ARG A 316 -12.30 5.62 19.30
C ARG A 316 -11.99 6.99 19.90
N TYR A 317 -12.49 8.07 19.29
CA TYR A 317 -12.35 9.44 19.80
C TYR A 317 -12.91 9.54 21.23
N TRP A 318 -14.19 9.20 21.43
CA TRP A 318 -14.83 9.31 22.75
C TRP A 318 -14.15 8.44 23.81
N ARG A 319 -13.75 7.20 23.47
CA ARG A 319 -13.00 6.36 24.42
C ARG A 319 -11.63 6.95 24.77
N SER A 320 -10.99 7.68 23.86
CA SER A 320 -9.71 8.36 24.13
C SER A 320 -9.94 9.52 25.09
N THR A 321 -10.90 10.40 24.77
CA THR A 321 -11.27 11.55 25.59
C THR A 321 -11.68 11.13 27.00
N LEU A 322 -12.48 10.06 27.14
CA LEU A 322 -12.89 9.52 28.44
C LEU A 322 -11.72 8.92 29.24
N ALA A 323 -10.71 8.35 28.59
CA ALA A 323 -9.55 7.77 29.27
C ALA A 323 -8.55 8.83 29.77
N THR A 324 -8.59 10.03 29.21
CA THR A 324 -7.78 11.18 29.63
C THR A 324 -8.54 12.14 30.54
N SER A 325 -9.87 12.12 30.50
CA SER A 325 -10.74 12.98 31.32
C SER A 325 -10.64 12.64 32.82
N PRO A 326 -10.56 13.63 33.71
CA PRO A 326 -10.64 13.42 35.16
C PRO A 326 -12.05 13.03 35.63
N SER A 327 -13.07 13.25 34.80
CA SER A 327 -14.48 12.96 35.08
C SER A 327 -15.08 11.93 34.12
N VAL A 328 -16.18 11.28 34.56
CA VAL A 328 -16.92 10.25 33.80
C VAL A 328 -17.53 10.81 32.50
N PHE A 329 -17.86 12.10 32.48
CA PHE A 329 -18.24 12.83 31.26
C PHE A 329 -17.23 13.97 31.06
N PRO A 330 -16.64 14.13 29.86
CA PRO A 330 -15.71 15.22 29.59
C PRO A 330 -16.44 16.55 29.81
N THR A 331 -15.88 17.42 30.65
CA THR A 331 -16.38 18.78 30.85
C THR A 331 -15.73 19.79 29.91
N ASP A 332 -14.66 19.37 29.24
CA ASP A 332 -13.87 20.23 28.35
C ASP A 332 -14.53 20.32 26.98
N ASP A 333 -14.63 21.54 26.46
CA ASP A 333 -15.21 21.84 25.16
C ASP A 333 -14.15 21.64 24.06
N ASP A 334 -14.00 20.40 23.58
CA ASP A 334 -13.12 20.09 22.46
C ASP A 334 -13.83 20.45 21.13
N PRO A 335 -13.31 21.41 20.33
CA PRO A 335 -13.91 21.80 19.07
C PRO A 335 -14.00 20.68 18.02
N ALA A 336 -13.26 19.58 18.20
CA ALA A 336 -13.36 18.40 17.33
C ALA A 336 -14.59 17.53 17.63
N ALA A 337 -15.21 17.68 18.81
CA ALA A 337 -16.37 16.89 19.25
C ALA A 337 -17.59 17.06 18.33
N ASP A 338 -17.73 18.23 17.69
CA ASP A 338 -18.81 18.52 16.75
C ASP A 338 -18.85 17.55 15.55
N PHE A 339 -17.71 16.98 15.17
CA PHE A 339 -17.57 16.13 13.98
C PHE A 339 -17.82 14.63 14.23
N VAL A 340 -17.88 14.22 15.51
CA VAL A 340 -18.02 12.81 15.93
C VAL A 340 -19.45 12.44 16.34
N ASN A 341 -20.45 13.15 15.80
CA ASN A 341 -21.85 12.86 16.06
C ASN A 341 -22.37 11.65 15.25
N THR A 342 -22.92 10.66 15.96
CA THR A 342 -23.47 9.42 15.40
C THR A 342 -24.98 9.30 15.55
N ILE A 343 -25.72 10.41 15.66
CA ILE A 343 -27.18 10.45 15.81
C ILE A 343 -27.83 10.98 14.52
N CYS A 344 -28.93 10.33 14.09
CA CYS A 344 -29.77 10.83 13.01
C CYS A 344 -31.00 11.55 13.57
N LEU A 345 -31.22 12.79 13.14
CA LEU A 345 -32.37 13.60 13.55
C LEU A 345 -33.72 13.07 13.02
N LEU A 346 -33.70 12.19 12.01
CA LEU A 346 -34.91 11.54 11.48
C LEU A 346 -35.24 10.20 12.17
N ASP A 347 -34.33 9.63 12.97
CA ASP A 347 -34.57 8.34 13.62
C ASP A 347 -35.77 8.37 14.60
N PRO A 348 -35.99 9.43 15.40
CA PRO A 348 -37.16 9.50 16.29
C PRO A 348 -38.53 9.51 15.57
N VAL A 349 -38.55 9.89 14.28
CA VAL A 349 -39.78 9.97 13.46
C VAL A 349 -39.86 8.82 12.45
N ARG A 350 -39.00 7.81 12.57
CA ARG A 350 -39.02 6.58 11.80
C ARG A 350 -40.21 5.72 12.23
N GLU A 351 -41.04 5.33 11.27
CA GLU A 351 -42.16 4.40 11.45
C GLU A 351 -41.68 2.98 11.13
N THR A 352 -41.41 2.15 12.15
CA THR A 352 -41.00 0.75 11.97
C THR A 352 -41.97 -0.22 12.63
N ASN A 353 -42.29 -1.30 11.92
CA ASN A 353 -43.16 -2.37 12.40
C ASN A 353 -42.35 -3.61 12.83
N HIS A 354 -41.02 -3.52 12.85
CA HIS A 354 -40.14 -4.64 13.20
C HIS A 354 -40.08 -4.87 14.72
N PRO A 355 -40.18 -6.13 15.21
CA PRO A 355 -40.10 -6.46 16.63
C PRO A 355 -38.74 -6.09 17.27
N GLU A 356 -37.67 -6.12 16.48
CA GLU A 356 -36.30 -5.79 16.89
C GLU A 356 -36.00 -4.32 16.59
N TRP A 357 -36.65 -3.41 17.33
CA TRP A 357 -36.36 -1.98 17.22
C TRP A 357 -34.96 -1.67 17.75
N ALA A 358 -34.09 -1.16 16.89
CA ALA A 358 -32.79 -0.61 17.24
C ALA A 358 -32.61 0.78 16.61
N PRO A 359 -31.87 1.71 17.24
CA PRO A 359 -31.51 2.98 16.64
C PRO A 359 -30.78 2.79 15.31
N LEU A 360 -30.98 3.72 14.37
CA LEU A 360 -30.23 3.69 13.12
C LEU A 360 -28.74 3.87 13.41
N SER A 361 -27.91 3.06 12.75
CA SER A 361 -26.47 3.29 12.70
C SER A 361 -26.12 4.29 11.58
N PRO A 362 -25.02 5.07 11.71
CA PRO A 362 -24.62 6.09 10.74
C PRO A 362 -24.62 5.66 9.28
N GLU A 363 -24.22 4.42 9.00
CA GLU A 363 -24.20 3.85 7.65
C GLU A 363 -25.59 3.63 7.03
N ASN A 364 -26.66 3.71 7.82
CA ASN A 364 -28.06 3.58 7.41
C ASN A 364 -28.81 4.92 7.40
N PHE A 365 -28.13 6.05 7.61
CA PHE A 365 -28.79 7.36 7.66
C PHE A 365 -29.30 7.78 6.28
N PRO A 366 -30.59 8.14 6.14
CA PRO A 366 -31.17 8.51 4.84
C PRO A 366 -30.86 9.96 4.47
N CYS A 367 -29.57 10.32 4.36
CA CYS A 367 -29.13 11.71 4.18
C CYS A 367 -29.24 12.22 2.75
N ARG A 368 -28.63 11.54 1.76
CA ARG A 368 -28.61 11.95 0.35
C ARG A 368 -28.97 10.78 -0.54
N ASN A 369 -29.70 11.03 -1.63
CA ASN A 369 -30.12 10.04 -2.63
C ASN A 369 -30.82 8.79 -2.02
N ALA A 370 -31.44 8.91 -0.85
CA ALA A 370 -31.90 7.76 -0.07
C ALA A 370 -33.42 7.68 0.10
N LEU A 371 -34.11 8.83 0.20
CA LEU A 371 -35.54 8.89 0.48
C LEU A 371 -36.33 8.72 -0.82
N ARG A 372 -37.32 7.83 -0.82
CA ARG A 372 -38.22 7.55 -1.95
C ARG A 372 -39.65 7.92 -1.60
N SER A 373 -40.31 8.69 -2.45
CA SER A 373 -41.70 9.09 -2.21
C SER A 373 -42.66 7.91 -2.32
N THR A 374 -43.67 7.85 -1.45
CA THR A 374 -44.75 6.85 -1.52
C THR A 374 -45.90 7.24 -2.45
N ASP A 375 -45.90 8.46 -2.98
CA ASP A 375 -47.04 9.07 -3.68
C ASP A 375 -47.14 8.66 -5.18
N GLY A 376 -46.70 7.45 -5.53
CA GLY A 376 -46.84 6.84 -6.86
C GLY A 376 -45.71 7.16 -7.86
N GLU A 377 -45.09 8.33 -7.75
CA GLU A 377 -43.83 8.64 -8.45
C GLU A 377 -42.67 8.28 -7.53
N ASN A 378 -41.97 7.17 -7.80
CA ASN A 378 -40.83 6.66 -7.02
C ASN A 378 -39.57 7.56 -7.15
N LYS A 379 -39.75 8.87 -6.97
CA LYS A 379 -38.72 9.92 -7.05
C LYS A 379 -37.85 9.87 -5.80
N ILE A 380 -36.56 10.11 -6.03
CA ILE A 380 -35.53 10.12 -4.98
C ILE A 380 -35.33 11.55 -4.48
N HIS A 381 -35.32 11.70 -3.16
CA HIS A 381 -35.16 12.96 -2.43
C HIS A 381 -33.98 12.91 -1.46
N ASP A 382 -33.48 14.09 -1.13
CA ASP A 382 -32.49 14.33 -0.07
C ASP A 382 -33.16 14.65 1.26
N CYS A 383 -32.43 14.45 2.36
CA CYS A 383 -32.90 14.79 3.69
C CYS A 383 -33.16 16.31 3.82
N PRO A 384 -34.30 16.73 4.41
CA PRO A 384 -34.62 18.14 4.57
C PRO A 384 -33.78 18.83 5.66
N LEU A 385 -33.08 18.05 6.50
CA LEU A 385 -32.32 18.55 7.64
C LEU A 385 -30.82 18.71 7.37
N LEU A 386 -30.34 18.51 6.14
CA LEU A 386 -28.91 18.55 5.81
C LEU A 386 -28.21 19.84 6.28
N ALA A 387 -28.90 20.98 6.22
CA ALA A 387 -28.36 22.30 6.58
C ALA A 387 -28.16 22.51 8.09
N VAL A 388 -28.82 21.72 8.95
CA VAL A 388 -28.81 21.87 10.41
C VAL A 388 -28.37 20.62 11.16
N CYS A 389 -28.25 19.49 10.44
CA CYS A 389 -27.95 18.20 11.05
C CYS A 389 -26.51 18.17 11.59
N PRO A 390 -26.30 17.86 12.88
CA PRO A 390 -24.95 17.80 13.46
C PRO A 390 -24.14 16.64 12.88
N HIS A 391 -24.77 15.56 12.43
CA HIS A 391 -24.08 14.50 11.69
C HIS A 391 -23.45 15.02 10.38
N GLN A 392 -24.01 16.08 9.80
CA GLN A 392 -23.53 16.69 8.57
C GLN A 392 -22.49 17.79 8.79
N GLU A 393 -21.95 17.97 10.00
CA GLU A 393 -21.07 19.09 10.32
C GLU A 393 -19.90 19.29 9.34
N THR A 394 -19.20 18.21 8.98
CA THR A 394 -18.14 18.25 7.97
C THR A 394 -18.68 18.75 6.63
N GLU A 395 -19.76 18.13 6.11
CA GLU A 395 -20.37 18.48 4.83
C GLU A 395 -20.89 19.92 4.80
N ARG A 396 -21.33 20.46 5.94
CA ARG A 396 -21.80 21.85 6.06
C ARG A 396 -20.70 22.89 5.92
N ARG A 397 -19.48 22.55 6.34
CA ARG A 397 -18.36 23.48 6.41
C ARG A 397 -17.40 23.35 5.23
N ILE A 398 -17.35 22.20 4.58
CA ILE A 398 -16.24 21.82 3.71
C ILE A 398 -15.92 22.82 2.59
N ALA A 399 -16.96 23.43 2.00
CA ALA A 399 -16.81 24.39 0.91
C ALA A 399 -16.19 25.74 1.34
N HIS A 400 -16.21 26.05 2.64
CA HIS A 400 -15.71 27.31 3.20
C HIS A 400 -14.59 27.11 4.23
N ALA A 401 -14.30 25.85 4.59
CA ALA A 401 -13.24 25.52 5.53
C ALA A 401 -11.88 25.98 5.00
N GLN A 402 -11.05 26.55 5.87
CA GLN A 402 -9.72 27.03 5.52
C GLN A 402 -8.70 25.88 5.45
N VAL A 403 -8.93 24.84 6.25
CA VAL A 403 -8.05 23.67 6.30
C VAL A 403 -8.83 22.37 6.25
N TRP A 404 -8.40 21.46 5.37
CA TRP A 404 -8.84 20.07 5.38
C TRP A 404 -7.81 19.19 6.06
N VAL A 405 -8.23 18.27 6.92
CA VAL A 405 -7.32 17.34 7.60
C VAL A 405 -7.76 15.92 7.32
N THR A 406 -6.86 15.09 6.80
CA THR A 406 -7.16 13.73 6.36
C THR A 406 -5.99 12.77 6.60
N THR A 407 -6.21 11.50 6.30
CA THR A 407 -5.15 10.48 6.20
C THR A 407 -4.91 10.15 4.73
N ALA A 408 -3.75 9.59 4.37
CA ALA A 408 -3.48 9.17 3.00
C ALA A 408 -4.54 8.20 2.43
N PRO A 409 -4.99 7.16 3.17
CA PRO A 409 -6.12 6.34 2.74
C PRO A 409 -7.42 7.13 2.59
N GLY A 410 -7.69 8.11 3.47
CA GLY A 410 -8.87 8.98 3.39
C GLY A 410 -8.87 9.83 2.11
N LEU A 411 -7.71 10.41 1.77
CA LEU A 411 -7.49 11.26 0.60
C LEU A 411 -7.75 10.52 -0.72
N VAL A 412 -7.29 9.27 -0.81
CA VAL A 412 -7.38 8.45 -2.04
C VAL A 412 -8.70 7.65 -2.10
N ALA A 413 -9.17 7.09 -0.99
CA ALA A 413 -10.28 6.14 -1.02
C ALA A 413 -11.67 6.77 -0.84
N SER A 414 -11.77 7.98 -0.26
CA SER A 414 -13.06 8.58 0.06
C SER A 414 -13.53 9.54 -1.03
N ARG A 415 -14.84 9.53 -1.32
CA ARG A 415 -15.47 10.49 -2.24
C ARG A 415 -15.51 11.88 -1.62
N ALA A 416 -15.34 12.90 -2.46
CA ALA A 416 -15.52 14.27 -2.06
C ALA A 416 -17.02 14.62 -2.15
N GLU A 417 -17.69 14.66 -1.00
CA GLU A 417 -19.11 15.00 -0.91
C GLU A 417 -19.31 16.06 0.18
N PRO A 418 -20.12 17.12 -0.06
CA PRO A 418 -20.82 17.43 -1.32
C PRO A 418 -19.90 18.05 -2.39
N SER A 419 -20.08 17.63 -3.64
CA SER A 419 -19.37 18.13 -4.82
C SER A 419 -20.32 18.16 -6.03
N GLU A 420 -20.15 19.11 -6.95
CA GLU A 420 -20.88 19.16 -8.22
C GLU A 420 -20.49 17.98 -9.13
N GLY A 421 -19.23 17.58 -9.10
CA GLY A 421 -18.68 16.47 -9.88
C GLY A 421 -18.39 15.24 -9.02
N LYS A 422 -18.54 14.05 -9.62
CA LYS A 422 -18.11 12.77 -9.05
C LYS A 422 -16.59 12.73 -8.98
N MET A 423 -16.04 12.95 -7.80
CA MET A 423 -14.60 12.94 -7.56
C MET A 423 -14.25 12.45 -6.16
N ARG A 424 -12.96 12.23 -5.93
CA ARG A 424 -12.37 11.89 -4.63
C ARG A 424 -11.61 13.05 -4.03
N TRP A 425 -11.22 12.93 -2.76
CA TRP A 425 -10.57 14.04 -2.06
C TRP A 425 -9.25 14.49 -2.69
N LEU A 426 -8.43 13.58 -3.24
CA LEU A 426 -7.21 14.01 -3.94
C LEU A 426 -7.52 14.90 -5.15
N GLU A 427 -8.56 14.57 -5.92
CA GLU A 427 -9.00 15.39 -7.06
C GLU A 427 -9.58 16.72 -6.57
N ALA A 428 -10.41 16.71 -5.53
CA ALA A 428 -10.92 17.93 -4.92
C ALA A 428 -9.79 18.85 -4.42
N CYS A 429 -8.69 18.29 -3.91
CA CYS A 429 -7.51 19.08 -3.52
C CYS A 429 -6.85 19.75 -4.73
N GLN A 430 -6.87 19.15 -5.92
CA GLN A 430 -6.35 19.79 -7.14
C GLN A 430 -7.16 21.05 -7.50
N HIS A 431 -8.48 21.00 -7.30
CA HIS A 431 -9.38 22.13 -7.58
C HIS A 431 -9.31 23.23 -6.50
N HIS A 432 -9.15 22.85 -5.23
CA HIS A 432 -9.46 23.75 -4.13
C HIS A 432 -8.31 24.03 -3.16
N SER A 433 -7.29 23.18 -3.07
CA SER A 433 -6.17 23.39 -2.13
C SER A 433 -5.01 24.09 -2.80
N ASP A 434 -4.38 25.03 -2.10
CA ASP A 434 -3.16 25.71 -2.54
C ASP A 434 -1.89 25.04 -2.02
N LEU A 435 -2.01 24.34 -0.89
CA LEU A 435 -0.93 23.60 -0.27
C LEU A 435 -1.43 22.27 0.28
N ILE A 436 -0.71 21.18 0.01
CA ILE A 436 -0.82 19.91 0.72
C ILE A 436 0.45 19.72 1.54
N ILE A 437 0.32 19.51 2.85
CA ILE A 437 1.44 19.09 3.69
C ILE A 437 1.23 17.64 4.09
N ILE A 438 2.21 16.79 3.75
CA ILE A 438 2.22 15.37 4.07
C ILE A 438 3.24 15.14 5.17
N ASP A 439 2.76 14.87 6.37
CA ASP A 439 3.60 14.41 7.47
C ASP A 439 3.87 12.92 7.33
N GLU A 440 5.07 12.51 7.72
CA GLU A 440 5.55 11.14 7.59
C GLU A 440 5.38 10.54 6.17
N ALA A 441 5.84 11.26 5.15
CA ALA A 441 5.68 10.90 3.75
C ALA A 441 6.14 9.45 3.39
N ASP A 442 7.13 8.91 4.12
CA ASP A 442 7.62 7.53 3.97
C ASP A 442 6.58 6.46 4.36
N ASN A 443 5.69 6.77 5.31
CA ASN A 443 4.53 5.92 5.61
C ASN A 443 3.46 6.05 4.54
N VAL A 444 3.19 7.27 4.08
CA VAL A 444 2.22 7.50 3.01
C VAL A 444 2.61 6.74 1.75
N GLN A 445 3.90 6.69 1.40
CA GLN A 445 4.40 5.86 0.29
C GLN A 445 4.02 4.39 0.45
N GLN A 446 4.21 3.81 1.64
CA GLN A 446 3.86 2.41 1.91
C GLN A 446 2.35 2.17 1.88
N ASP A 447 1.56 3.09 2.44
CA ASP A 447 0.10 3.02 2.41
C ASP A 447 -0.43 3.05 0.97
N LEU A 448 0.16 3.89 0.12
CA LEU A 448 -0.17 3.95 -1.30
C LEU A 448 0.21 2.65 -2.00
N ASP A 449 1.43 2.15 -1.81
CA ASP A 449 1.84 0.86 -2.38
C ASP A 449 0.91 -0.29 -1.98
N ASP A 450 0.63 -0.44 -0.68
CA ASP A 450 -0.27 -1.49 -0.16
C ASP A 450 -1.70 -1.30 -0.73
N ARG A 451 -2.16 -0.08 -0.99
CA ARG A 451 -3.51 0.18 -1.56
C ARG A 451 -3.65 -0.26 -3.02
N PHE A 452 -2.56 -0.29 -3.77
CA PHE A 452 -2.54 -0.76 -5.16
C PHE A 452 -2.17 -2.24 -5.29
N VAL A 453 -2.08 -2.97 -4.16
CA VAL A 453 -2.03 -4.42 -4.11
C VAL A 453 -3.35 -4.95 -3.53
N GLN A 454 -4.12 -5.67 -4.34
CA GLN A 454 -5.32 -6.35 -3.86
C GLN A 454 -4.93 -7.72 -3.29
N TYR A 455 -5.32 -7.94 -2.03
CA TYR A 455 -5.29 -9.25 -1.39
C TYR A 455 -6.72 -9.77 -1.34
N GLU A 456 -7.00 -10.94 -1.91
CA GLU A 456 -8.32 -11.55 -1.82
C GLU A 456 -8.20 -12.99 -1.32
N THR A 457 -8.95 -13.32 -0.27
CA THR A 457 -9.00 -14.71 0.22
C THR A 457 -9.94 -15.49 -0.68
N LEU A 458 -9.40 -16.38 -1.52
CA LEU A 458 -10.21 -17.20 -2.43
C LEU A 458 -10.99 -18.25 -1.64
N VAL A 459 -10.29 -18.97 -0.75
CA VAL A 459 -10.86 -20.08 0.01
C VAL A 459 -10.47 -19.92 1.48
N ALA A 460 -11.49 -19.81 2.33
CA ALA A 460 -11.38 -19.86 3.79
C ALA A 460 -12.78 -20.10 4.37
N PRO A 461 -12.92 -20.87 5.47
CA PRO A 461 -14.22 -21.11 6.08
C PRO A 461 -14.96 -19.80 6.41
N GLY A 462 -16.10 -19.58 5.75
CA GLY A 462 -16.98 -18.41 5.98
C GLY A 462 -16.51 -17.09 5.35
N GLU A 463 -15.29 -17.02 4.80
CA GLU A 463 -14.70 -15.78 4.30
C GLU A 463 -14.22 -15.85 2.84
N GLY A 464 -14.09 -17.05 2.26
CA GLY A 464 -13.57 -17.25 0.91
C GLY A 464 -14.46 -16.69 -0.20
N TRP A 465 -13.89 -15.84 -1.07
CA TRP A 465 -14.57 -15.25 -2.22
C TRP A 465 -15.16 -16.29 -3.17
N THR A 466 -14.44 -17.38 -3.41
CA THR A 466 -14.86 -18.44 -4.32
C THR A 466 -16.17 -19.08 -3.85
N ASP A 467 -16.21 -19.50 -2.58
CA ASP A 467 -17.39 -20.13 -1.99
C ASP A 467 -18.58 -19.17 -1.94
N ARG A 468 -18.34 -17.93 -1.54
CA ARG A 468 -19.38 -16.88 -1.44
C ARG A 468 -19.95 -16.50 -2.79
N THR A 469 -19.10 -16.39 -3.81
CA THR A 469 -19.51 -16.09 -5.19
C THR A 469 -20.35 -17.23 -5.76
N THR A 470 -19.94 -18.48 -5.54
CA THR A 470 -20.71 -19.65 -5.98
C THR A 470 -22.06 -19.73 -5.25
N ILE A 471 -22.11 -19.51 -3.93
CA ILE A 471 -23.36 -19.46 -3.14
C ILE A 471 -24.27 -18.34 -3.66
N SER A 472 -23.73 -17.14 -3.87
CA SER A 472 -24.48 -15.98 -4.38
C SER A 472 -25.06 -16.25 -5.76
N LYS A 473 -24.29 -16.88 -6.66
CA LYS A 473 -24.75 -17.30 -7.98
C LYS A 473 -25.91 -18.30 -7.89
N VAL A 474 -25.80 -19.31 -7.02
CA VAL A 474 -26.86 -20.31 -6.80
C VAL A 474 -28.12 -19.65 -6.25
N ASN A 475 -27.99 -18.79 -5.23
CA ASN A 475 -29.11 -18.02 -4.66
C ASN A 475 -29.74 -17.10 -5.71
N GLY A 476 -28.95 -16.46 -6.57
CA GLY A 476 -29.44 -15.66 -7.68
C GLY A 476 -30.31 -16.49 -8.62
N PHE A 477 -29.85 -17.67 -9.03
CA PHE A 477 -30.65 -18.56 -9.88
C PHE A 477 -31.90 -19.10 -9.19
N ASP A 478 -31.86 -19.31 -7.87
CA ASP A 478 -33.04 -19.72 -7.09
C ASP A 478 -34.09 -18.60 -7.05
N ARG A 479 -33.66 -17.34 -6.81
CA ARG A 479 -34.54 -16.16 -6.71
C ARG A 479 -35.24 -15.79 -8.01
N ILE A 480 -34.51 -15.73 -9.13
CA ILE A 480 -35.02 -15.21 -10.42
C ILE A 480 -35.12 -16.27 -11.52
N GLY A 481 -34.76 -17.52 -11.23
CA GLY A 481 -34.78 -18.63 -12.19
C GLY A 481 -33.60 -18.61 -13.17
N ARG A 482 -33.52 -19.65 -14.02
CA ARG A 482 -32.42 -19.83 -15.00
C ARG A 482 -32.57 -19.03 -16.30
N LEU A 483 -33.54 -18.12 -16.39
CA LEU A 483 -33.76 -17.28 -17.58
C LEU A 483 -32.53 -16.42 -17.93
N GLN A 484 -31.71 -16.07 -16.94
CA GLN A 484 -30.46 -15.32 -17.12
C GLN A 484 -29.38 -16.08 -17.90
N LEU A 485 -29.52 -17.40 -18.12
CA LEU A 485 -28.65 -18.14 -19.02
C LEU A 485 -28.83 -17.75 -20.51
N ARG A 486 -29.74 -16.82 -20.84
CA ARG A 486 -29.76 -16.15 -22.14
C ARG A 486 -28.64 -15.12 -22.29
N ASP A 487 -28.15 -14.59 -21.18
CA ASP A 487 -27.03 -13.66 -21.17
C ASP A 487 -25.71 -14.44 -21.31
N ARG A 488 -24.94 -14.11 -22.35
CA ARG A 488 -23.65 -14.75 -22.64
C ARG A 488 -22.61 -14.48 -21.57
N ASN A 489 -22.67 -13.34 -20.88
CA ASN A 489 -21.77 -13.04 -19.76
C ASN A 489 -22.04 -13.97 -18.58
N VAL A 490 -23.32 -14.25 -18.30
CA VAL A 490 -23.74 -15.20 -17.26
C VAL A 490 -23.29 -16.63 -17.60
N ILE A 491 -23.43 -17.06 -18.86
CA ILE A 491 -22.93 -18.37 -19.32
C ILE A 491 -21.41 -18.47 -19.14
N ARG A 492 -20.65 -17.49 -19.67
CA ARG A 492 -19.18 -17.48 -19.55
C ARG A 492 -18.73 -17.47 -18.10
N PHE A 493 -19.36 -16.66 -17.26
CA PHE A 493 -19.06 -16.60 -15.84
C PHE A 493 -19.27 -17.96 -15.17
N ASN A 494 -20.36 -18.66 -15.49
CA ASN A 494 -20.63 -19.99 -14.97
C ASN A 494 -19.60 -21.03 -15.45
N ASP A 495 -19.14 -20.94 -16.70
CA ASP A 495 -18.09 -21.82 -17.23
C ASP A 495 -16.74 -21.58 -16.51
N TYR A 496 -16.35 -20.32 -16.32
CA TYR A 496 -15.14 -19.99 -15.56
C TYR A 496 -15.25 -20.37 -14.09
N ASP A 497 -16.41 -20.20 -13.45
CA ASP A 497 -16.65 -20.63 -12.06
C ASP A 497 -16.45 -22.14 -11.90
N ARG A 498 -16.94 -22.95 -12.84
CA ARG A 498 -16.68 -24.40 -12.85
C ARG A 498 -15.20 -24.74 -12.98
N ILE A 499 -14.49 -24.07 -13.90
CA ILE A 499 -13.04 -24.24 -14.07
C ILE A 499 -12.29 -23.83 -12.80
N HIS A 500 -12.71 -22.73 -12.18
CA HIS A 500 -12.10 -22.16 -10.99
C HIS A 500 -12.22 -23.09 -9.79
N GLN A 501 -13.43 -23.55 -9.49
CA GLN A 501 -13.72 -24.49 -8.40
C GLN A 501 -12.93 -25.78 -8.55
N ARG A 502 -12.96 -26.38 -9.75
CA ARG A 502 -12.17 -27.59 -10.02
C ARG A 502 -10.67 -27.39 -9.81
N ALA A 503 -10.13 -26.26 -10.27
CA ALA A 503 -8.70 -25.99 -10.13
C ALA A 503 -8.30 -25.78 -8.66
N ILE A 504 -9.17 -25.15 -7.87
CA ILE A 504 -9.01 -25.02 -6.41
C ILE A 504 -9.01 -26.40 -5.76
N ASP A 505 -10.04 -27.21 -6.01
CA ASP A 505 -10.19 -28.53 -5.40
C ASP A 505 -8.96 -29.40 -5.68
N LYS A 506 -8.50 -29.43 -6.95
CA LYS A 506 -7.31 -30.19 -7.34
C LYS A 506 -6.02 -29.66 -6.73
N LEU A 507 -5.85 -28.34 -6.62
CA LEU A 507 -4.68 -27.80 -5.91
C LEU A 507 -4.71 -28.15 -4.42
N TYR A 508 -5.88 -28.08 -3.78
CA TYR A 508 -6.03 -28.45 -2.36
C TYR A 508 -5.75 -29.94 -2.14
N GLU A 509 -6.28 -30.81 -3.00
CA GLU A 509 -6.02 -32.25 -2.96
C GLU A 509 -4.52 -32.55 -3.01
N LEU A 510 -3.80 -31.96 -3.97
CA LEU A 510 -2.34 -32.11 -4.08
C LEU A 510 -1.60 -31.63 -2.83
N VAL A 511 -1.98 -30.49 -2.27
CA VAL A 511 -1.31 -29.90 -1.09
C VAL A 511 -1.60 -30.70 0.19
N LEU A 512 -2.80 -31.25 0.34
CA LEU A 512 -3.20 -32.03 1.52
C LEU A 512 -2.62 -33.44 1.51
N ASN A 513 -2.43 -34.04 0.34
CA ASN A 513 -1.96 -35.41 0.20
C ASN A 513 -0.41 -35.52 0.21
N ASP A 514 0.32 -34.43 -0.07
CA ASP A 514 1.80 -34.46 -0.17
C ASP A 514 2.48 -33.36 0.67
N GLN A 515 3.25 -33.79 1.68
CA GLN A 515 4.03 -32.88 2.53
C GLN A 515 5.17 -32.17 1.78
N GLY A 516 5.71 -32.77 0.72
CA GLY A 516 6.75 -32.21 -0.13
C GLY A 516 6.26 -31.01 -0.95
N LEU A 517 5.05 -31.07 -1.52
CA LEU A 517 4.44 -29.92 -2.19
C LEU A 517 4.11 -28.80 -1.21
N TYR A 518 3.53 -29.14 -0.05
CA TYR A 518 3.29 -28.17 1.01
C TYR A 518 4.58 -27.46 1.44
N GLU A 519 5.71 -28.18 1.46
CA GLU A 519 7.02 -27.61 1.75
C GLU A 519 7.54 -26.60 0.71
N VAL A 520 7.07 -26.68 -0.53
CA VAL A 520 7.39 -25.76 -1.63
C VAL A 520 6.43 -24.57 -1.61
N ILE A 521 5.12 -24.85 -1.59
CA ILE A 521 4.04 -23.86 -1.72
C ILE A 521 3.80 -23.07 -0.42
N GLY A 522 3.91 -23.71 0.74
CA GLY A 522 3.60 -23.09 2.04
C GLY A 522 4.63 -22.06 2.52
N LYS A 523 5.74 -21.86 1.79
CA LYS A 523 6.89 -21.04 2.23
C LYS A 523 7.01 -19.68 1.53
N ALA A 524 6.31 -19.46 0.43
CA ALA A 524 6.32 -18.20 -0.32
C ALA A 524 5.05 -18.10 -1.20
N PRO A 525 4.68 -16.90 -1.65
CA PRO A 525 3.77 -16.77 -2.77
C PRO A 525 4.28 -17.55 -3.99
N PHE A 526 3.36 -18.03 -4.82
CA PHE A 526 3.68 -18.83 -5.99
C PHE A 526 2.75 -18.46 -7.14
N THR A 527 3.24 -18.65 -8.36
CA THR A 527 2.47 -18.57 -9.60
C THR A 527 2.57 -19.90 -10.33
N GLY A 528 1.63 -20.17 -11.24
CA GLY A 528 1.77 -21.32 -12.13
C GLY A 528 3.07 -21.26 -12.94
N PHE A 529 3.49 -20.07 -13.36
CA PHE A 529 4.81 -19.84 -13.95
C PHE A 529 5.95 -20.29 -13.04
N SER A 530 5.97 -19.87 -11.76
CA SER A 530 7.07 -20.20 -10.85
C SER A 530 7.21 -21.70 -10.60
N LEU A 531 6.08 -22.43 -10.52
CA LEU A 531 6.06 -23.87 -10.30
C LEU A 531 6.50 -24.62 -11.55
N LEU A 532 6.02 -24.20 -12.73
CA LEU A 532 6.44 -24.78 -14.01
C LEU A 532 7.91 -24.46 -14.34
N LEU A 533 8.41 -23.29 -13.95
CA LEU A 533 9.84 -22.99 -14.04
C LEU A 533 10.66 -23.90 -13.12
N GLN A 534 10.16 -24.20 -11.92
CA GLN A 534 10.79 -25.19 -11.03
C GLN A 534 10.83 -26.59 -11.64
N VAL A 535 9.80 -26.99 -12.41
CA VAL A 535 9.83 -28.24 -13.20
C VAL A 535 10.99 -28.21 -14.19
N ALA A 536 11.10 -27.15 -15.01
CA ALA A 536 12.18 -27.02 -15.98
C ALA A 536 13.58 -27.07 -15.32
N ARG A 537 13.75 -26.32 -14.22
CA ARG A 537 15.00 -26.28 -13.45
C ARG A 537 15.35 -27.65 -12.88
N MET A 538 14.40 -28.33 -12.25
CA MET A 538 14.62 -29.65 -11.68
C MET A 538 14.91 -30.71 -12.76
N MET A 539 14.29 -30.62 -13.95
CA MET A 539 14.65 -31.48 -15.09
C MET A 539 16.11 -31.29 -15.54
N HIS A 540 16.68 -30.10 -15.35
CA HIS A 540 18.06 -29.76 -15.70
C HIS A 540 19.06 -30.07 -14.56
N GLY A 541 18.62 -30.72 -13.48
CA GLY A 541 19.45 -31.08 -12.33
C GLY A 541 19.69 -29.92 -11.36
N LEU A 542 18.98 -28.79 -11.53
CA LEU A 542 19.09 -27.64 -10.65
C LEU A 542 18.24 -27.86 -9.38
N PRO A 543 18.74 -27.45 -8.19
CA PRO A 543 17.99 -27.61 -6.95
C PRO A 543 16.77 -26.69 -6.89
N LEU A 544 15.62 -27.24 -6.45
CA LEU A 544 14.36 -26.49 -6.26
C LEU A 544 14.49 -25.20 -5.43
N LYS A 545 15.42 -25.18 -4.45
CA LYS A 545 15.56 -24.13 -3.43
C LYS A 545 16.79 -23.23 -3.62
N ARG A 546 17.63 -23.42 -4.65
CA ARG A 546 18.90 -22.70 -4.83
C ARG A 546 19.09 -22.33 -6.31
N MET A 547 19.52 -21.10 -6.60
CA MET A 547 20.19 -20.80 -7.88
C MET A 547 21.61 -21.33 -7.76
N ASP A 548 22.01 -22.21 -8.66
CA ASP A 548 23.37 -22.70 -8.70
C ASP A 548 24.24 -21.67 -9.44
N ASP A 549 25.56 -21.63 -9.15
CA ASP A 549 26.47 -20.68 -9.81
C ASP A 549 26.72 -21.03 -11.31
N ASN A 550 25.99 -22.00 -11.86
CA ASN A 550 26.12 -22.47 -13.24
C ASN A 550 25.08 -21.82 -14.17
N ALA A 551 25.37 -20.58 -14.57
CA ALA A 551 24.52 -19.78 -15.45
C ALA A 551 24.07 -20.51 -16.74
N ALA A 552 24.92 -21.37 -17.31
CA ALA A 552 24.58 -22.09 -18.54
C ALA A 552 23.45 -23.13 -18.34
N LEU A 553 23.35 -23.76 -17.17
CA LEU A 553 22.25 -24.69 -16.86
C LEU A 553 20.95 -23.95 -16.53
N GLU A 554 21.05 -22.80 -15.86
CA GLU A 554 19.89 -21.93 -15.60
C GLU A 554 19.32 -21.37 -16.92
N ASP A 555 20.18 -20.88 -17.83
CA ASP A 555 19.78 -20.41 -19.16
C ASP A 555 19.11 -21.53 -19.97
N ALA A 556 19.67 -22.75 -19.95
CA ALA A 556 19.06 -23.90 -20.63
C ALA A 556 17.69 -24.29 -20.03
N ALA A 557 17.54 -24.22 -18.71
CA ALA A 557 16.26 -24.47 -18.04
C ALA A 557 15.22 -23.39 -18.37
N ASP A 558 15.62 -22.12 -18.42
CA ASP A 558 14.78 -21.00 -18.84
C ASP A 558 14.32 -21.15 -20.29
N ASP A 559 15.22 -21.52 -21.20
CA ASP A 559 14.91 -21.77 -22.60
C ASP A 559 13.93 -22.95 -22.75
N PHE A 560 14.16 -24.04 -22.01
CA PHE A 560 13.24 -25.18 -21.96
C PHE A 560 11.85 -24.76 -21.47
N PHE A 561 11.79 -23.97 -20.40
CA PHE A 561 10.53 -23.45 -19.87
C PHE A 561 9.77 -22.63 -20.92
N ARG A 562 10.43 -21.67 -21.58
CA ARG A 562 9.80 -20.82 -22.62
C ARG A 562 9.27 -21.64 -23.80
N GLN A 563 10.04 -22.65 -24.22
CA GLN A 563 9.69 -23.47 -25.37
C GLN A 563 8.53 -24.43 -25.09
N HIS A 564 8.50 -25.04 -23.89
CA HIS A 564 7.63 -26.18 -23.63
C HIS A 564 6.55 -25.94 -22.56
N LEU A 565 6.81 -25.09 -21.57
CA LEU A 565 5.95 -24.96 -20.38
C LEU A 565 5.22 -23.63 -20.27
N GLU A 566 5.75 -22.56 -20.87
CA GLU A 566 5.15 -21.21 -20.79
C GLU A 566 3.70 -21.19 -21.29
N ILE A 567 3.35 -22.05 -22.24
CA ILE A 567 1.98 -22.19 -22.76
C ILE A 567 0.94 -22.48 -21.67
N PHE A 568 1.29 -23.21 -20.62
CA PHE A 568 0.39 -23.54 -19.50
C PHE A 568 0.17 -22.36 -18.56
N THR A 569 0.96 -21.30 -18.69
CA THR A 569 0.82 -20.05 -17.93
C THR A 569 -0.06 -19.03 -18.65
N GLU A 570 -0.31 -19.22 -19.95
CA GLU A 570 -1.04 -18.27 -20.78
C GLU A 570 -2.53 -18.64 -20.93
N GLY A 571 -3.44 -17.71 -20.60
CA GLY A 571 -4.83 -17.65 -21.09
C GLY A 571 -5.65 -18.95 -21.15
N ILE A 572 -6.65 -19.01 -22.01
CA ILE A 572 -7.37 -20.26 -22.31
C ILE A 572 -6.50 -21.03 -23.32
N LEU A 573 -6.16 -22.29 -23.03
CA LEU A 573 -5.38 -23.18 -23.90
C LEU A 573 -6.15 -23.53 -25.19
N THR A 574 -6.34 -22.54 -26.07
CA THR A 574 -7.19 -22.68 -27.27
C THR A 574 -6.47 -23.35 -28.44
N ALA A 575 -5.15 -23.36 -28.45
CA ALA A 575 -4.33 -23.99 -29.47
C ALA A 575 -3.14 -24.68 -28.78
N VAL A 576 -3.31 -25.97 -28.50
CA VAL A 576 -2.31 -26.81 -27.84
C VAL A 576 -1.46 -27.48 -28.93
N PRO A 577 -0.12 -27.39 -28.87
CA PRO A 577 0.76 -28.16 -29.74
C PRO A 577 0.40 -29.65 -29.69
N GLU A 578 0.50 -30.36 -30.81
CA GLU A 578 0.10 -31.78 -30.91
C GLU A 578 0.79 -32.65 -29.85
N GLN A 579 2.04 -32.34 -29.54
CA GLN A 579 2.85 -33.00 -28.50
C GLN A 579 2.29 -32.84 -27.07
N LEU A 580 1.47 -31.82 -26.82
CA LEU A 580 0.85 -31.54 -25.51
C LEU A 580 -0.65 -31.89 -25.49
N ALA A 581 -1.22 -32.31 -26.62
CA ALA A 581 -2.66 -32.49 -26.77
C ALA A 581 -3.23 -33.59 -25.87
N GLN A 582 -2.53 -34.73 -25.75
CA GLN A 582 -2.93 -35.83 -24.88
C GLN A 582 -2.91 -35.42 -23.40
N MET A 583 -1.84 -34.76 -22.97
CA MET A 583 -1.69 -34.28 -21.59
C MET A 583 -2.74 -33.21 -21.24
N VAL A 584 -2.99 -32.25 -22.13
CA VAL A 584 -4.04 -31.23 -21.91
C VAL A 584 -5.42 -31.87 -21.91
N ALA A 585 -5.71 -32.83 -22.80
CA ALA A 585 -6.98 -33.54 -22.82
C ALA A 585 -7.23 -34.30 -21.51
N ALA A 586 -6.21 -34.98 -20.98
CA ALA A 586 -6.30 -35.65 -19.68
C ALA A 586 -6.60 -34.66 -18.54
N LEU A 587 -5.87 -33.53 -18.49
CA LEU A 587 -6.06 -32.48 -17.48
C LEU A 587 -7.43 -31.79 -17.57
N GLN A 588 -8.00 -31.67 -18.77
CA GLN A 588 -9.28 -30.99 -19.03
C GLN A 588 -10.50 -31.93 -19.06
N ALA A 589 -10.31 -33.25 -18.97
CA ALA A 589 -11.41 -34.22 -19.03
C ALA A 589 -12.49 -33.95 -17.98
N ASP A 590 -13.78 -33.98 -18.32
CA ASP A 590 -14.89 -33.67 -17.39
C ASP A 590 -14.86 -34.51 -16.11
N ILE A 591 -14.45 -35.78 -16.23
CA ILE A 591 -14.19 -36.70 -15.13
C ILE A 591 -12.71 -37.09 -15.24
N PRO A 592 -11.82 -36.44 -14.49
CA PRO A 592 -10.39 -36.74 -14.56
C PRO A 592 -10.10 -38.12 -13.97
N ASN A 593 -9.32 -38.93 -14.70
CA ASN A 593 -8.67 -40.12 -14.17
C ASN A 593 -7.26 -39.72 -13.75
N GLU A 594 -6.97 -39.79 -12.45
CA GLU A 594 -5.68 -39.35 -11.89
C GLU A 594 -4.51 -40.17 -12.42
N ASP A 595 -4.69 -41.49 -12.52
CA ASP A 595 -3.66 -42.38 -13.08
C ASP A 595 -3.33 -42.00 -14.53
N ALA A 596 -4.33 -41.60 -15.32
CA ALA A 596 -4.13 -41.20 -16.70
C ALA A 596 -3.49 -39.80 -16.84
N ILE A 597 -3.75 -38.90 -15.88
CA ILE A 597 -3.09 -37.58 -15.82
C ILE A 597 -1.61 -37.78 -15.46
N ASP A 598 -1.34 -38.58 -14.44
CA ASP A 598 0.02 -38.90 -14.00
C ASP A 598 0.80 -39.60 -15.11
N GLU A 599 0.22 -40.61 -15.75
CA GLU A 599 0.83 -41.33 -16.88
C GLU A 599 1.17 -40.38 -18.03
N ALA A 600 0.23 -39.53 -18.46
CA ALA A 600 0.46 -38.59 -19.55
C ALA A 600 1.55 -37.54 -19.24
N ILE A 601 1.64 -37.05 -17.99
CA ILE A 601 2.68 -36.11 -17.58
C ILE A 601 4.03 -36.83 -17.44
N ASN A 602 4.06 -38.02 -16.82
CA ASN A 602 5.27 -38.83 -16.64
C ASN A 602 5.91 -39.18 -17.98
N ASP A 603 5.11 -39.64 -18.95
CA ASP A 603 5.57 -39.98 -20.29
C ASP A 603 6.16 -38.74 -20.98
N TRP A 604 5.46 -37.61 -20.90
CA TRP A 604 5.93 -36.35 -21.47
C TRP A 604 7.26 -35.88 -20.84
N LEU A 605 7.37 -35.91 -19.51
CA LEU A 605 8.59 -35.55 -18.78
C LEU A 605 9.78 -36.44 -19.14
N MET A 606 9.54 -37.75 -19.32
CA MET A 606 10.57 -38.71 -19.70
C MET A 606 11.02 -38.56 -21.15
N GLU A 607 10.08 -38.27 -22.07
CA GLU A 607 10.37 -37.98 -23.47
C GLU A 607 11.19 -36.70 -23.64
N HIS A 608 10.89 -35.67 -22.86
CA HIS A 608 11.52 -34.34 -22.94
C HIS A 608 12.65 -34.14 -21.93
N ALA A 609 13.16 -35.22 -21.32
CA ALA A 609 14.26 -35.16 -20.37
C ALA A 609 15.54 -34.65 -21.06
N PRO A 610 16.24 -33.63 -20.49
CA PRO A 610 17.44 -33.07 -21.09
C PRO A 610 18.54 -34.13 -21.30
N PRO A 611 19.38 -33.99 -22.36
CA PRO A 611 20.47 -34.92 -22.61
C PRO A 611 21.38 -35.07 -21.37
N GLY A 612 21.58 -36.31 -20.92
CA GLY A 612 22.37 -36.61 -19.72
C GLY A 612 21.62 -36.52 -18.38
N GLN A 613 20.38 -36.01 -18.35
CA GLN A 613 19.56 -35.90 -17.13
C GLN A 613 18.45 -36.95 -17.01
N GLN A 614 18.33 -37.90 -17.95
CA GLN A 614 17.25 -38.91 -17.96
C GLN A 614 17.14 -39.72 -16.67
N ALA A 615 18.26 -40.14 -16.08
CA ALA A 615 18.27 -40.85 -14.79
C ALA A 615 17.81 -39.96 -13.63
N HIS A 616 18.17 -38.66 -13.67
CA HIS A 616 17.76 -37.68 -12.67
C HIS A 616 16.26 -37.40 -12.76
N VAL A 617 15.72 -37.17 -13.96
CA VAL A 617 14.29 -36.97 -14.21
C VAL A 617 13.51 -38.20 -13.74
N ARG A 618 13.95 -39.41 -14.10
CA ARG A 618 13.30 -40.66 -13.65
C ARG A 618 13.27 -40.79 -12.13
N ALA A 619 14.36 -40.43 -11.44
CA ALA A 619 14.44 -40.50 -9.98
C ALA A 619 13.51 -39.48 -9.29
N ASN A 620 13.14 -38.40 -9.98
CA ASN A 620 12.35 -37.30 -9.42
C ASN A 620 10.97 -37.15 -10.08
N VAL A 621 10.54 -38.12 -10.89
CA VAL A 621 9.36 -37.98 -11.76
C VAL A 621 8.09 -37.69 -10.96
N ALA A 622 7.90 -38.31 -9.79
CA ALA A 622 6.74 -38.05 -8.93
C ALA A 622 6.66 -36.58 -8.47
N MET A 623 7.78 -36.01 -8.03
CA MET A 623 7.86 -34.59 -7.63
C MET A 623 7.69 -33.65 -8.83
N LEU A 624 8.28 -33.97 -9.97
CA LEU A 624 8.14 -33.19 -11.20
C LEU A 624 6.69 -33.16 -11.68
N THR A 625 6.00 -34.31 -11.67
CA THR A 625 4.60 -34.44 -12.06
C THR A 625 3.69 -33.66 -11.12
N MET A 626 3.94 -33.74 -9.82
CA MET A 626 3.20 -32.97 -8.83
C MET A 626 3.41 -31.46 -8.98
N LEU A 627 4.65 -30.99 -9.19
CA LEU A 627 4.94 -29.58 -9.44
C LEU A 627 4.31 -29.09 -10.75
N PHE A 628 4.31 -29.93 -11.78
CA PHE A 628 3.65 -29.64 -13.05
C PHE A 628 2.14 -29.45 -12.85
N GLN A 629 1.48 -30.40 -12.19
CA GLN A 629 0.05 -30.32 -11.92
C GLN A 629 -0.29 -29.10 -11.06
N ALA A 630 0.46 -28.87 -9.98
CA ALA A 630 0.28 -27.70 -9.13
C ALA A 630 0.47 -26.39 -9.93
N GLY A 631 1.46 -26.34 -10.82
CA GLY A 631 1.69 -25.20 -11.71
C GLY A 631 0.55 -24.97 -12.70
N PHE A 632 0.04 -26.04 -13.31
CA PHE A 632 -1.11 -25.99 -14.20
C PHE A 632 -2.37 -25.50 -13.48
N TRP A 633 -2.71 -26.11 -12.33
CA TRP A 633 -3.90 -25.73 -11.56
C TRP A 633 -3.78 -24.31 -11.02
N ALA A 634 -2.61 -23.91 -10.52
CA ALA A 634 -2.36 -22.52 -10.12
C ALA A 634 -2.62 -21.52 -11.26
N SER A 635 -2.15 -21.81 -12.49
CA SER A 635 -2.45 -21.01 -13.68
C SER A 635 -3.94 -20.97 -14.00
N ARG A 636 -4.68 -22.07 -13.79
CA ARG A 636 -6.15 -22.11 -13.98
C ARG A 636 -6.89 -21.30 -12.95
N ILE A 637 -6.49 -21.35 -11.69
CA ILE A 637 -7.07 -20.51 -10.63
C ILE A 637 -6.90 -19.04 -10.98
N THR A 638 -5.68 -18.59 -11.30
CA THR A 638 -5.43 -17.17 -11.59
C THR A 638 -6.16 -16.67 -12.83
N THR A 639 -6.19 -17.46 -13.92
CA THR A 639 -6.89 -17.03 -15.15
C THR A 639 -8.40 -17.04 -14.98
N SER A 640 -8.98 -18.09 -14.39
CA SER A 640 -10.43 -18.17 -14.18
C SER A 640 -10.91 -17.08 -13.23
N PHE A 641 -10.18 -16.82 -12.15
CA PHE A 641 -10.45 -15.71 -11.24
C PHE A 641 -10.43 -14.35 -11.97
N PHE A 642 -9.40 -14.10 -12.79
CA PHE A 642 -9.30 -12.85 -13.55
C PHE A 642 -10.51 -12.66 -14.48
N GLU A 643 -10.89 -13.68 -15.25
CA GLU A 643 -12.03 -13.63 -16.16
C GLU A 643 -13.35 -13.45 -15.39
N MET A 644 -13.56 -14.19 -14.29
CA MET A 644 -14.73 -14.03 -13.44
C MET A 644 -14.81 -12.61 -12.86
N SER A 645 -13.71 -12.09 -12.32
CA SER A 645 -13.67 -10.74 -11.75
C SER A 645 -13.97 -9.65 -12.78
N THR A 646 -13.56 -9.86 -14.03
CA THR A 646 -13.81 -8.94 -15.16
C THR A 646 -15.28 -9.00 -15.60
N LEU A 647 -15.88 -10.19 -15.64
CA LEU A 647 -17.28 -10.39 -16.02
C LEU A 647 -18.26 -10.01 -14.90
N TYR A 648 -17.82 -10.02 -13.64
CA TYR A 648 -18.66 -9.84 -12.46
C TYR A 648 -19.61 -8.63 -12.56
N PRO A 649 -19.18 -7.41 -12.93
CA PRO A 649 -20.10 -6.26 -13.00
C PRO A 649 -21.25 -6.46 -13.99
N ALA A 650 -20.97 -7.00 -15.17
CA ALA A 650 -21.99 -7.25 -16.18
C ALA A 650 -22.94 -8.39 -15.75
N VAL A 651 -22.42 -9.39 -15.02
CA VAL A 651 -23.22 -10.49 -14.48
C VAL A 651 -24.12 -10.00 -13.35
N ALA A 652 -23.64 -9.10 -12.49
CA ALA A 652 -24.40 -8.57 -11.36
C ALA A 652 -25.62 -7.75 -11.78
N GLU A 653 -25.59 -7.12 -12.96
CA GLU A 653 -26.76 -6.45 -13.56
C GLU A 653 -27.89 -7.44 -13.93
N SER A 654 -27.51 -8.62 -14.41
CA SER A 654 -28.45 -9.65 -14.89
C SER A 654 -28.84 -10.66 -13.80
N LEU A 655 -27.92 -10.97 -12.88
CA LEU A 655 -28.06 -11.98 -11.83
C LEU A 655 -27.67 -11.34 -10.48
N PRO A 656 -28.59 -11.23 -9.50
CA PRO A 656 -28.28 -10.58 -8.23
C PRO A 656 -27.25 -11.41 -7.45
N LEU A 657 -26.01 -10.91 -7.40
CA LEU A 657 -24.93 -11.46 -6.59
C LEU A 657 -24.86 -10.70 -5.27
N ASP A 658 -25.00 -11.38 -4.14
CA ASP A 658 -25.07 -10.76 -2.80
C ASP A 658 -23.70 -10.24 -2.27
N ASP A 659 -22.60 -10.46 -3.00
CA ASP A 659 -21.21 -10.21 -2.55
C ASP A 659 -20.54 -8.94 -3.14
N GLU A 660 -21.31 -8.03 -3.75
CA GLU A 660 -20.74 -6.79 -4.31
C GLU A 660 -19.97 -5.96 -3.25
N ASP A 661 -20.45 -5.98 -2.01
CA ASP A 661 -19.97 -5.07 -1.00
C ASP A 661 -18.57 -5.41 -0.48
N THR A 662 -18.11 -6.66 -0.48
CA THR A 662 -16.85 -7.04 0.19
C THR A 662 -15.66 -7.06 -0.76
N PHE A 663 -15.83 -7.68 -1.94
CA PHE A 663 -14.77 -7.83 -2.94
C PHE A 663 -14.30 -6.49 -3.50
N TRP A 664 -15.23 -5.59 -3.83
CA TRP A 664 -14.90 -4.29 -4.41
C TRP A 664 -14.33 -3.28 -3.38
N ARG A 665 -14.57 -3.47 -2.08
CA ARG A 665 -14.10 -2.54 -1.03
C ARG A 665 -12.58 -2.51 -0.89
N GLN A 666 -11.90 -3.62 -1.15
CA GLN A 666 -10.44 -3.71 -1.03
C GLN A 666 -9.70 -3.34 -2.32
N GLN A 667 -10.42 -3.14 -3.44
CA GLN A 667 -9.77 -2.73 -4.67
C GLN A 667 -9.27 -1.28 -4.61
N PRO A 668 -8.13 -1.00 -5.26
CA PRO A 668 -7.78 0.38 -5.54
C PRO A 668 -8.91 1.07 -6.31
N PRO A 669 -9.23 2.34 -5.98
CA PRO A 669 -10.27 3.09 -6.64
C PRO A 669 -10.23 2.98 -8.16
N ARG A 670 -11.34 2.57 -8.78
CA ARG A 670 -11.43 2.42 -10.24
C ARG A 670 -11.12 3.74 -10.96
N ASP A 671 -11.51 4.86 -10.37
CA ASP A 671 -11.32 6.21 -10.90
C ASP A 671 -9.83 6.58 -11.05
N TYR A 672 -8.92 5.95 -10.28
CA TYR A 672 -7.47 6.18 -10.40
C TYR A 672 -6.72 5.17 -11.27
N GLN A 673 -7.38 4.09 -11.70
CA GLN A 673 -6.74 3.10 -12.59
C GLN A 673 -6.27 3.72 -13.92
N PRO A 674 -6.98 4.70 -14.52
CA PRO A 674 -6.48 5.38 -15.70
C PRO A 674 -5.36 6.38 -15.42
N LEU A 675 -5.14 6.82 -14.18
CA LEU A 675 -4.09 7.78 -13.83
C LEU A 675 -2.78 7.08 -13.46
N ILE A 676 -2.86 5.96 -12.74
CA ILE A 676 -1.69 5.34 -12.09
C ILE A 676 -1.02 4.34 -13.02
N PRO A 677 0.27 4.49 -13.38
CA PRO A 677 1.03 3.56 -14.22
C PRO A 677 0.79 2.08 -13.93
N GLU A 678 0.56 1.30 -14.99
CA GLU A 678 0.55 -0.16 -14.88
C GLU A 678 1.96 -0.63 -14.54
N ALA A 679 2.08 -1.64 -13.67
CA ALA A 679 3.38 -2.19 -13.32
C ALA A 679 4.07 -2.83 -14.54
N PRO A 680 5.42 -2.81 -14.65
CA PRO A 680 6.11 -3.12 -15.91
C PRO A 680 6.01 -4.61 -16.31
N MET A 681 5.77 -5.49 -15.34
CA MET A 681 5.48 -6.91 -15.57
C MET A 681 4.04 -7.18 -16.04
N GLY A 682 3.17 -6.15 -16.02
CA GLY A 682 1.74 -6.23 -16.29
C GLY A 682 0.92 -6.61 -15.05
N ASN A 683 -0.39 -6.78 -15.25
CA ASN A 683 -1.33 -7.28 -14.24
C ASN A 683 -1.10 -8.76 -13.91
N LEU A 684 -0.06 -9.07 -13.11
CA LEU A 684 0.22 -10.43 -12.64
C LEU A 684 -0.50 -10.76 -11.34
N LEU A 685 -0.91 -12.02 -11.22
CA LEU A 685 -1.53 -12.62 -10.04
C LEU A 685 -0.59 -13.65 -9.44
N ALA A 686 -0.50 -13.69 -8.10
CA ALA A 686 0.15 -14.76 -7.36
C ALA A 686 -0.80 -15.37 -6.34
N LEU A 687 -0.63 -16.66 -6.06
CA LEU A 687 -1.33 -17.38 -5.01
C LEU A 687 -0.44 -17.46 -3.77
N GLN A 688 -1.06 -17.60 -2.61
CA GLN A 688 -0.38 -17.82 -1.36
C GLN A 688 -1.19 -18.76 -0.47
N TRP A 689 -0.51 -19.78 0.04
CA TRP A 689 -1.07 -20.69 1.02
C TRP A 689 -0.85 -20.13 2.44
N LEU A 690 -1.93 -20.01 3.21
CA LEU A 690 -1.91 -19.56 4.59
C LEU A 690 -2.33 -20.72 5.51
N PRO A 691 -1.41 -21.35 6.26
CA PRO A 691 -1.75 -22.50 7.09
C PRO A 691 -2.71 -22.10 8.23
N ASN A 692 -3.63 -23.00 8.57
CA ASN A 692 -4.50 -22.80 9.73
C ASN A 692 -3.75 -23.08 11.05
N ARG A 693 -4.35 -22.72 12.20
CA ARG A 693 -3.73 -22.90 13.53
C ARG A 693 -3.39 -24.35 13.89
N LEU A 694 -4.07 -25.32 13.28
CA LEU A 694 -3.93 -26.75 13.54
C LEU A 694 -2.97 -27.46 12.57
N GLY A 695 -2.53 -26.76 11.52
CA GLY A 695 -1.62 -27.26 10.48
C GLY A 695 -2.21 -28.33 9.55
N ASN A 696 -3.50 -28.65 9.65
CA ASN A 696 -4.15 -29.74 8.90
C ASN A 696 -4.86 -29.27 7.61
N THR A 697 -5.02 -27.96 7.42
CA THR A 697 -5.50 -27.33 6.18
C THR A 697 -5.07 -25.86 6.18
N GLY A 698 -5.40 -25.09 5.14
CA GLY A 698 -5.05 -23.68 5.01
C GLY A 698 -6.11 -22.88 4.27
N ALA A 699 -5.91 -21.56 4.26
CA ALA A 699 -6.62 -20.65 3.38
C ALA A 699 -5.78 -20.39 2.13
N LEU A 700 -6.44 -20.22 0.99
CA LEU A 700 -5.78 -19.83 -0.26
C LEU A 700 -6.10 -18.37 -0.55
N ARG A 701 -5.06 -17.55 -0.69
CA ARG A 701 -5.16 -16.11 -0.94
C ARG A 701 -4.55 -15.78 -2.30
N ILE A 702 -5.13 -14.84 -3.02
CA ILE A 702 -4.57 -14.25 -4.24
C ILE A 702 -4.01 -12.85 -3.94
N LEU A 703 -2.90 -12.53 -4.59
CA LEU A 703 -2.24 -11.24 -4.59
C LEU A 703 -2.26 -10.68 -6.00
N TRP A 704 -2.73 -9.44 -6.14
CA TRP A 704 -2.87 -8.77 -7.43
C TRP A 704 -2.30 -7.36 -7.38
N ILE A 705 -1.22 -7.12 -8.12
CA ILE A 705 -0.71 -5.76 -8.32
C ILE A 705 -1.55 -5.05 -9.39
N ARG A 706 -2.13 -3.91 -9.02
CA ARG A 706 -3.02 -3.12 -9.88
C ARG A 706 -2.36 -1.86 -10.46
N GLY A 707 -1.19 -1.47 -9.95
CA GLY A 707 -0.43 -0.31 -10.42
C GLY A 707 0.70 0.08 -9.47
N VAL A 708 1.49 1.09 -9.83
CA VAL A 708 2.59 1.62 -9.00
C VAL A 708 2.05 2.70 -8.07
N GLY A 709 1.59 2.31 -6.87
CA GLY A 709 0.89 3.21 -5.94
C GLY A 709 1.69 4.44 -5.53
N ARG A 710 2.98 4.27 -5.18
CA ARG A 710 3.90 5.37 -4.84
C ARG A 710 4.04 6.46 -5.90
N TRP A 711 3.70 6.19 -7.16
CA TRP A 711 3.69 7.21 -8.22
C TRP A 711 2.81 8.40 -7.85
N LEU A 712 1.67 8.17 -7.18
CA LEU A 712 0.79 9.25 -6.74
C LEU A 712 1.51 10.26 -5.82
N LEU A 713 2.41 9.81 -4.94
CA LEU A 713 3.12 10.68 -4.01
C LEU A 713 4.00 11.70 -4.74
N HIS A 714 4.61 11.28 -5.85
CA HIS A 714 5.44 12.14 -6.70
C HIS A 714 4.59 13.13 -7.49
N HIS A 715 3.37 12.74 -7.87
CA HIS A 715 2.52 13.49 -8.79
C HIS A 715 1.33 14.18 -8.12
N MET A 716 1.25 14.25 -6.79
CA MET A 716 0.12 14.92 -6.10
C MET A 716 0.02 16.42 -6.44
N HIS A 717 1.08 17.02 -6.96
CA HIS A 717 1.14 18.43 -7.35
C HIS A 717 0.70 18.69 -8.81
N ASP A 718 0.64 17.66 -9.66
CA ASP A 718 0.42 17.77 -11.11
C ASP A 718 -0.59 16.74 -11.69
N VAL A 719 -1.32 15.98 -10.87
CA VAL A 719 -2.21 14.90 -11.33
C VAL A 719 -3.15 15.35 -12.46
N LEU A 720 -3.77 16.52 -12.31
CA LEU A 720 -4.75 17.09 -13.24
C LEU A 720 -4.20 18.23 -14.10
N GLU A 721 -2.89 18.51 -14.05
CA GLU A 721 -2.30 19.59 -14.84
C GLU A 721 -2.54 19.43 -16.36
N PRO A 722 -2.47 18.22 -16.93
CA PRO A 722 -2.91 17.93 -18.29
C PRO A 722 -4.36 18.27 -18.68
N GLU A 723 -5.24 18.44 -17.69
CA GLU A 723 -6.63 18.85 -17.88
C GLU A 723 -6.81 20.37 -17.66
N GLY A 724 -5.72 21.12 -17.51
CA GLY A 724 -5.73 22.58 -17.28
C GLY A 724 -5.78 22.98 -15.80
N ILE A 725 -5.62 22.03 -14.87
CA ILE A 725 -5.67 22.28 -13.43
C ILE A 725 -4.28 22.07 -12.83
N GLN A 726 -3.49 23.14 -12.68
CA GLN A 726 -2.27 23.08 -11.89
C GLN A 726 -2.64 22.78 -10.43
N GLY A 727 -2.12 21.66 -9.91
CA GLY A 727 -2.42 21.17 -8.56
C GLY A 727 -1.79 22.04 -7.46
N PRO A 728 -2.02 21.73 -6.17
CA PRO A 728 -1.42 22.44 -5.04
C PRO A 728 0.12 22.32 -5.03
N HIS A 729 0.79 23.19 -4.28
CA HIS A 729 2.13 22.86 -3.79
C HIS A 729 2.06 21.67 -2.83
N VAL A 730 3.06 20.82 -2.82
CA VAL A 730 3.12 19.64 -1.95
C VAL A 730 4.41 19.69 -1.13
N ILE A 731 4.28 19.70 0.19
CA ILE A 731 5.42 19.58 1.11
C ILE A 731 5.42 18.17 1.68
N LEU A 732 6.47 17.42 1.40
CA LEU A 732 6.74 16.11 1.99
C LEU A 732 7.65 16.30 3.19
N THR A 733 7.19 15.90 4.37
CA THR A 733 8.02 15.90 5.58
C THR A 733 8.19 14.48 6.10
N SER A 734 9.42 14.08 6.42
CA SER A 734 9.68 12.82 7.12
C SER A 734 11.08 12.81 7.74
N ALA A 735 11.25 12.00 8.77
CA ALA A 735 12.56 11.80 9.39
C ALA A 735 13.44 10.79 8.65
N THR A 736 12.84 9.94 7.81
CA THR A 736 13.48 8.72 7.31
C THR A 736 13.18 8.45 5.83
N SER A 737 12.59 9.42 5.13
CA SER A 737 12.29 9.34 3.70
C SER A 737 13.52 9.45 2.79
N TRP A 738 14.60 10.08 3.25
CA TRP A 738 15.89 10.03 2.58
C TRP A 738 16.71 8.84 3.10
N ALA A 739 16.39 7.64 2.59
CA ALA A 739 17.03 6.38 3.00
C ALA A 739 17.57 5.59 1.79
N PRO A 740 18.56 6.10 1.02
CA PRO A 740 19.02 5.44 -0.19
C PRO A 740 19.27 3.94 -0.01
N GLY A 741 18.65 3.14 -0.89
CA GLY A 741 18.66 1.68 -0.82
C GLY A 741 17.42 1.06 -0.17
N SER A 742 16.71 1.75 0.72
CA SER A 742 15.46 1.25 1.31
C SER A 742 14.37 1.12 0.24
N SER A 743 13.69 -0.03 0.21
CA SER A 743 12.56 -0.27 -0.71
C SER A 743 11.22 0.22 -0.16
N PHE A 744 11.10 0.34 1.17
CA PHE A 744 9.88 0.82 1.84
C PHE A 744 9.89 2.35 2.02
N TYR A 745 10.99 2.90 2.52
CA TYR A 745 11.00 4.25 3.10
C TYR A 745 11.63 5.30 2.19
N HIS A 746 12.54 4.91 1.28
CA HIS A 746 13.20 5.89 0.40
C HIS A 746 12.21 6.51 -0.58
N ILE A 747 12.12 7.84 -0.56
CA ILE A 747 11.43 8.66 -1.55
C ILE A 747 12.51 9.28 -2.46
N PRO A 748 12.59 8.90 -3.74
CA PRO A 748 13.57 9.44 -4.68
C PRO A 748 13.14 10.81 -5.22
N ILE A 749 12.81 11.72 -4.31
CA ILE A 749 12.67 13.16 -4.53
C ILE A 749 13.79 13.78 -3.71
N PRO A 750 14.81 14.41 -4.33
CA PRO A 750 15.90 15.02 -3.60
C PRO A 750 15.37 16.00 -2.55
N PRO A 751 15.78 15.89 -1.27
CA PRO A 751 15.37 16.87 -0.27
C PRO A 751 15.95 18.24 -0.60
N SER A 752 15.09 19.25 -0.62
CA SER A 752 15.46 20.66 -0.80
C SER A 752 15.81 21.33 0.53
N ALA A 753 15.42 20.72 1.66
CA ALA A 753 15.80 21.21 2.97
C ALA A 753 15.95 20.10 4.02
N VAL A 754 16.74 20.42 5.04
CA VAL A 754 16.98 19.59 6.21
C VAL A 754 16.68 20.39 7.48
N LEU A 755 15.81 19.86 8.34
CA LEU A 755 15.66 20.32 9.71
C LEU A 755 16.67 19.62 10.60
N ARG A 756 17.69 20.36 11.02
CA ARG A 756 18.74 19.85 11.90
C ARG A 756 18.29 19.85 13.36
N GLU A 757 18.89 18.94 14.11
CA GLU A 757 18.69 18.85 15.55
C GLU A 757 19.49 19.96 16.26
N PRO A 758 18.98 20.51 17.38
CA PRO A 758 19.75 21.41 18.22
C PRO A 758 21.10 20.81 18.65
N LEU A 759 22.09 21.67 18.89
CA LEU A 759 23.46 21.23 19.24
C LEU A 759 23.52 20.34 20.50
N GLU A 760 22.63 20.58 21.47
CA GLU A 760 22.53 19.79 22.71
C GLU A 760 22.06 18.36 22.45
N ASP A 761 21.08 18.17 21.56
CA ASP A 761 20.63 16.85 21.12
C ASP A 761 21.79 16.13 20.43
N ARG A 762 22.50 16.78 19.51
CA ARG A 762 23.66 16.19 18.82
C ARG A 762 24.76 15.71 19.79
N ARG A 763 25.01 16.42 20.89
CA ARG A 763 26.00 16.01 21.91
C ARG A 763 25.53 14.80 22.71
N ALA A 764 24.28 14.78 23.15
CA ALA A 764 23.71 13.64 23.88
C ALA A 764 23.68 12.37 23.01
N LEU A 765 23.39 12.58 21.73
CA LEU A 765 23.42 11.57 20.69
C LEU A 765 24.81 10.94 20.51
N ALA A 766 25.87 11.75 20.46
CA ALA A 766 27.24 11.26 20.37
C ALA A 766 27.70 10.44 21.60
N GLN A 767 27.04 10.59 22.75
CA GLN A 767 27.31 9.83 23.98
C GLN A 767 26.53 8.52 24.07
N SER A 768 25.56 8.30 23.18
CA SER A 768 24.74 7.08 23.17
C SER A 768 25.58 5.86 22.78
N LYS A 769 25.21 4.69 23.30
CA LYS A 769 26.02 3.45 23.15
C LYS A 769 25.18 2.31 22.59
N LEU A 770 25.78 1.54 21.68
CA LEU A 770 25.22 0.30 21.16
C LEU A 770 26.05 -0.89 21.62
N TRP A 771 25.39 -1.87 22.25
CA TRP A 771 26.00 -3.07 22.80
C TRP A 771 25.40 -4.32 22.17
N PHE A 772 26.26 -5.26 21.79
CA PHE A 772 25.84 -6.64 21.55
C PHE A 772 26.11 -7.47 22.81
N ARG A 773 25.08 -8.10 23.37
CA ARG A 773 25.16 -8.92 24.59
C ARG A 773 24.45 -10.26 24.38
N LYS A 774 25.23 -11.28 24.02
CA LYS A 774 24.72 -12.65 23.86
C LYS A 774 24.25 -13.26 25.17
N SER A 775 23.19 -14.06 25.12
CA SER A 775 22.79 -14.96 26.21
C SER A 775 22.95 -16.42 25.80
N LEU A 776 23.41 -17.24 26.73
CA LEU A 776 23.58 -18.69 26.53
C LEU A 776 22.39 -19.43 27.10
N ARG A 777 22.09 -20.61 26.53
CA ARG A 777 21.08 -21.53 27.05
C ARG A 777 21.47 -21.99 28.46
N PRO A 778 20.52 -22.56 29.24
CA PRO A 778 20.82 -23.07 30.58
C PRO A 778 21.94 -24.12 30.63
N ASP A 779 22.21 -24.81 29.52
CA ASP A 779 23.34 -25.75 29.38
C ASP A 779 24.72 -25.07 29.31
N GLY A 780 24.76 -23.75 29.20
CA GLY A 780 25.97 -22.94 29.11
C GLY A 780 26.75 -23.09 27.79
N LYS A 781 26.24 -23.86 26.83
CA LYS A 781 27.01 -24.25 25.63
C LYS A 781 26.58 -23.52 24.37
N LYS A 782 25.27 -23.29 24.19
CA LYS A 782 24.75 -22.72 22.95
C LYS A 782 24.17 -21.32 23.14
N PRO A 783 24.43 -20.37 22.23
CA PRO A 783 23.78 -19.07 22.28
C PRO A 783 22.28 -19.18 21.97
N ILE A 784 21.49 -18.28 22.56
CA ILE A 784 20.03 -18.21 22.35
C ILE A 784 19.77 -17.34 21.12
N ALA A 785 19.34 -17.98 20.04
CA ALA A 785 18.83 -17.32 18.84
C ALA A 785 17.30 -17.38 18.83
N VAL A 786 16.65 -16.22 18.81
CA VAL A 786 15.19 -16.10 18.67
C VAL A 786 14.83 -16.03 17.19
N SER A 787 15.53 -15.18 16.43
CA SER A 787 15.31 -15.05 14.99
C SER A 787 15.72 -16.31 14.23
N GLY A 788 14.88 -16.73 13.29
CA GLY A 788 15.07 -17.95 12.50
C GLY A 788 14.35 -19.18 13.08
N ARG A 789 13.75 -19.09 14.27
CA ARG A 789 12.84 -20.11 14.83
C ARG A 789 11.38 -19.75 14.56
N GLN A 790 10.49 -20.73 14.61
CA GLN A 790 9.04 -20.56 14.43
C GLN A 790 8.26 -21.30 15.52
N GLY A 791 6.97 -20.99 15.66
CA GLY A 791 6.05 -21.69 16.55
C GLY A 791 6.50 -21.74 18.02
N THR A 792 6.36 -22.91 18.63
CA THR A 792 6.69 -23.16 20.05
C THR A 792 8.18 -22.96 20.35
N GLU A 793 9.07 -23.37 19.45
CA GLU A 793 10.52 -23.22 19.63
C GLU A 793 10.95 -21.75 19.74
N ARG A 794 10.27 -20.87 18.98
CA ARG A 794 10.49 -19.42 19.04
C ARG A 794 10.03 -18.85 20.39
N ASN A 795 8.85 -19.25 20.84
CA ASN A 795 8.29 -18.84 22.12
C ASN A 795 9.19 -19.27 23.29
N ASP A 796 9.73 -20.47 23.24
CA ASP A 796 10.66 -20.97 24.27
C ASP A 796 12.02 -20.27 24.21
N ALA A 797 12.50 -19.92 23.01
CA ALA A 797 13.71 -19.11 22.86
C ALA A 797 13.54 -17.72 23.49
N LEU A 798 12.40 -17.06 23.27
CA LEU A 798 12.08 -15.76 23.88
C LEU A 798 12.08 -15.85 25.40
N ARG A 799 11.40 -16.85 25.99
CA ARG A 799 11.39 -17.06 27.44
C ARG A 799 12.81 -17.26 28.00
N GLN A 800 13.62 -18.08 27.34
CA GLN A 800 15.01 -18.33 27.75
C GLN A 800 15.85 -17.05 27.66
N LEU A 801 15.72 -16.28 26.58
CA LEU A 801 16.45 -15.03 26.38
C LEU A 801 16.10 -14.01 27.48
N VAL A 802 14.80 -13.81 27.74
CA VAL A 802 14.30 -12.89 28.77
C VAL A 802 14.79 -13.28 30.16
N SER A 803 14.75 -14.58 30.50
CA SER A 803 15.34 -15.08 31.75
C SER A 803 16.84 -14.78 31.82
N GLY A 804 17.59 -14.94 30.73
CA GLY A 804 19.02 -14.64 30.68
C GLY A 804 19.38 -13.15 30.81
N ILE A 805 18.42 -12.25 30.55
CA ILE A 805 18.56 -10.80 30.72
C ILE A 805 18.16 -10.38 32.15
N CYS A 806 17.04 -10.91 32.65
CA CYS A 806 16.41 -10.45 33.90
C CYS A 806 16.90 -11.19 35.15
N LEU A 807 17.50 -12.37 35.02
CA LEU A 807 18.02 -13.13 36.16
C LEU A 807 19.56 -13.11 36.16
N PRO A 808 20.20 -13.11 37.35
CA PRO A 808 21.66 -13.25 37.43
C PRO A 808 22.12 -14.57 36.81
N ARG A 809 23.20 -14.51 36.03
CA ARG A 809 23.86 -15.72 35.50
C ARG A 809 24.55 -16.50 36.64
N PRO A 810 24.81 -17.81 36.49
CA PRO A 810 25.64 -18.54 37.44
C PRO A 810 26.98 -17.82 37.68
N GLY A 811 27.23 -17.41 38.93
CA GLY A 811 28.43 -16.64 39.31
C GLY A 811 28.32 -15.12 39.22
N ALA A 812 27.23 -14.56 38.70
CA ALA A 812 26.97 -13.12 38.69
C ALA A 812 26.08 -12.72 39.88
N VAL A 813 26.37 -11.56 40.48
CA VAL A 813 25.58 -11.02 41.62
C VAL A 813 24.29 -10.34 41.15
N VAL A 814 24.33 -9.70 39.97
CA VAL A 814 23.23 -8.92 39.40
C VAL A 814 22.93 -9.35 37.96
N SER A 815 21.67 -9.16 37.53
CA SER A 815 21.23 -9.46 36.16
C SER A 815 21.81 -8.46 35.15
N LEU A 816 21.78 -8.79 33.85
CA LEU A 816 22.18 -7.83 32.80
C LEU A 816 21.28 -6.59 32.83
N LEU A 817 19.98 -6.78 33.05
CA LEU A 817 19.05 -5.67 33.16
C LEU A 817 19.44 -4.73 34.31
N GLU A 818 19.78 -5.27 35.48
CA GLU A 818 20.18 -4.46 36.63
C GLU A 818 21.50 -3.72 36.39
N GLN A 819 22.47 -4.34 35.71
CA GLN A 819 23.71 -3.67 35.32
C GLN A 819 23.43 -2.45 34.45
N VAL A 820 22.56 -2.60 33.43
CA VAL A 820 22.18 -1.47 32.58
C VAL A 820 21.42 -0.41 33.38
N ARG A 821 20.47 -0.80 34.24
CA ARG A 821 19.67 0.15 35.04
C ARG A 821 20.49 0.92 36.07
N ALA A 822 21.57 0.34 36.60
CA ALA A 822 22.47 1.01 37.52
C ALA A 822 23.30 2.12 36.84
N ASP A 823 23.55 1.99 35.54
CA ASP A 823 24.25 2.98 34.72
C ASP A 823 23.33 4.10 34.18
N LEU A 824 22.01 4.00 34.41
CA LEU A 824 21.02 4.99 33.96
C LEU A 824 20.69 6.01 35.06
N ASP A 825 20.26 7.19 34.64
CA ASP A 825 19.78 8.24 35.55
C ASP A 825 18.58 7.75 36.39
N ASP A 826 18.46 8.25 37.62
CA ASP A 826 17.44 7.81 38.58
C ASP A 826 16.00 7.98 38.07
N ASP A 827 15.73 9.03 37.29
CA ASP A 827 14.42 9.32 36.68
C ASP A 827 14.23 8.67 35.30
N ARG A 828 15.14 7.77 34.89
CA ARG A 828 15.15 7.07 33.58
C ARG A 828 15.45 5.57 33.69
N LYS A 829 15.20 4.97 34.85
CA LYS A 829 15.43 3.53 35.11
C LYS A 829 14.44 2.58 34.43
N GLN A 830 13.42 3.10 33.74
CA GLN A 830 12.49 2.28 32.96
C GLN A 830 13.07 1.94 31.60
N VAL A 831 12.81 0.74 31.09
CA VAL A 831 13.40 0.24 29.83
C VAL A 831 12.36 -0.28 28.85
N LEU A 832 12.74 -0.35 27.58
CA LEU A 832 11.92 -0.88 26.50
C LEU A 832 12.45 -2.21 25.98
N PHE A 833 11.61 -3.24 25.94
CA PHE A 833 11.87 -4.52 25.27
C PHE A 833 11.13 -4.56 23.93
N VAL A 834 11.89 -4.68 22.84
CA VAL A 834 11.40 -4.69 21.46
C VAL A 834 11.28 -6.13 20.95
N VAL A 835 10.09 -6.49 20.49
CA VAL A 835 9.74 -7.77 19.87
C VAL A 835 9.11 -7.55 18.49
N LEU A 836 8.76 -8.63 17.76
CA LEU A 836 8.20 -8.51 16.40
C LEU A 836 6.68 -8.54 16.33
N SER A 837 5.98 -8.95 17.39
CA SER A 837 4.51 -9.00 17.39
C SER A 837 3.89 -8.73 18.76
N GLY A 838 2.62 -8.30 18.77
CA GLY A 838 1.87 -8.11 20.02
C GLY A 838 1.67 -9.40 20.81
N ALA A 839 1.60 -10.56 20.12
CA ALA A 839 1.55 -11.87 20.76
C ALA A 839 2.86 -12.19 21.49
N GLU A 840 4.01 -11.89 20.88
CA GLU A 840 5.32 -11.98 21.56
C GLU A 840 5.40 -11.02 22.74
N ALA A 841 4.87 -9.79 22.59
CA ALA A 841 4.91 -8.79 23.66
C ALA A 841 4.14 -9.26 24.90
N LYS A 842 2.94 -9.81 24.69
CA LYS A 842 2.13 -10.43 25.74
C LYS A 842 2.87 -11.60 26.40
N LEU A 843 3.41 -12.51 25.61
CA LEU A 843 4.15 -13.67 26.12
C LEU A 843 5.36 -13.27 26.97
N VAL A 844 6.12 -12.27 26.52
CA VAL A 844 7.28 -11.76 27.25
C VAL A 844 6.88 -11.07 28.54
N ALA A 845 5.85 -10.21 28.53
CA ALA A 845 5.36 -9.55 29.74
C ALA A 845 4.81 -10.55 30.77
N GLU A 846 4.03 -11.54 30.34
CA GLU A 846 3.54 -12.61 31.22
C GLU A 846 4.71 -13.38 31.85
N HIS A 847 5.72 -13.74 31.07
CA HIS A 847 6.90 -14.45 31.58
C HIS A 847 7.69 -13.61 32.60
N ILE A 848 7.90 -12.32 32.33
CA ILE A 848 8.60 -11.41 33.24
C ILE A 848 7.87 -11.32 34.59
N ASN A 849 6.58 -11.01 34.58
CA ASN A 849 5.80 -10.82 35.80
C ASN A 849 5.67 -12.12 36.63
N LEU A 850 5.70 -13.30 35.98
CA LEU A 850 5.55 -14.58 36.66
C LEU A 850 6.87 -15.20 37.13
N ARG A 851 8.01 -14.87 36.50
CA ARG A 851 9.27 -15.61 36.66
C ARG A 851 10.47 -14.74 37.07
N THR A 852 10.31 -13.43 37.18
CA THR A 852 11.39 -12.48 37.47
C THR A 852 10.96 -11.48 38.55
N PRO A 853 11.89 -10.75 39.20
CA PRO A 853 11.52 -9.74 40.21
C PRO A 853 10.98 -8.42 39.62
N TYR A 854 10.92 -8.29 38.29
CA TYR A 854 10.52 -7.06 37.61
C TYR A 854 9.05 -7.05 37.20
N ARG A 855 8.49 -5.86 37.03
CA ARG A 855 7.13 -5.66 36.52
C ARG A 855 7.16 -5.22 35.06
N ALA A 856 6.33 -5.86 34.23
CA ALA A 856 6.26 -5.57 32.80
C ALA A 856 4.84 -5.30 32.32
N ARG A 857 4.71 -4.38 31.34
CA ARG A 857 3.47 -4.13 30.60
C ARG A 857 3.68 -4.43 29.12
N ASN A 858 2.73 -5.09 28.48
CA ASN A 858 2.75 -5.28 27.03
C ASN A 858 1.86 -4.28 26.31
N VAL A 859 2.32 -3.74 25.19
CA VAL A 859 1.47 -2.89 24.34
C VAL A 859 0.45 -3.75 23.59
N THR A 860 -0.84 -3.40 23.70
CA THR A 860 -1.96 -4.07 23.05
C THR A 860 -2.69 -3.10 22.11
N PRO A 861 -3.09 -3.53 20.88
CA PRO A 861 -3.92 -2.71 20.00
C PRO A 861 -5.21 -2.25 20.68
N ASP A 862 -5.69 -1.05 20.34
CA ASP A 862 -6.88 -0.45 20.98
C ASP A 862 -8.19 -1.22 20.69
N ALA A 863 -8.21 -2.03 19.64
CA ALA A 863 -9.35 -2.88 19.27
C ALA A 863 -9.45 -4.16 20.12
N ASN A 864 -8.37 -4.57 20.78
CA ASN A 864 -8.29 -5.83 21.50
C ASN A 864 -8.39 -5.59 23.01
N ASP A 865 -8.95 -6.54 23.76
CA ASP A 865 -8.86 -6.52 25.22
C ASP A 865 -7.38 -6.53 25.67
N PRO A 866 -6.95 -5.55 26.48
CA PRO A 866 -5.57 -5.49 26.95
C PRO A 866 -5.20 -6.71 27.80
N GLY A 867 -6.15 -7.32 28.51
CA GLY A 867 -5.87 -8.37 29.49
C GLY A 867 -5.07 -7.86 30.69
N GLN A 868 -4.59 -8.79 31.54
CA GLN A 868 -4.02 -8.46 32.85
C GLN A 868 -2.81 -7.51 32.82
N TYR A 869 -1.84 -7.77 31.94
CA TYR A 869 -0.60 -6.99 31.83
C TYR A 869 -0.59 -6.05 30.62
N GLY A 870 -1.70 -5.98 29.87
CA GLY A 870 -1.77 -5.15 28.69
C GLY A 870 -1.93 -3.68 29.01
N LEU A 871 -1.30 -2.86 28.19
CA LEU A 871 -1.48 -1.43 28.10
C LEU A 871 -1.97 -1.13 26.69
N HIS A 872 -3.17 -0.56 26.56
CA HIS A 872 -3.64 -0.11 25.26
C HIS A 872 -2.65 0.86 24.63
N ARG A 873 -2.47 0.77 23.32
CA ARG A 873 -1.52 1.58 22.56
C ARG A 873 -1.69 3.08 22.83
N ARG A 874 -2.93 3.57 22.90
CA ARG A 874 -3.23 4.97 23.22
C ARG A 874 -2.77 5.45 24.61
N MET A 875 -2.54 4.53 25.55
CA MET A 875 -2.15 4.83 26.94
C MET A 875 -0.64 4.70 27.18
N ILE A 876 0.15 4.43 26.13
CA ILE A 876 1.62 4.28 26.25
C ILE A 876 2.28 5.52 26.88
N THR A 877 1.75 6.73 26.62
CA THR A 877 2.27 7.97 27.21
C THR A 877 2.12 8.03 28.73
N LYS A 878 1.23 7.22 29.33
CA LYS A 878 1.05 7.09 30.79
C LYS A 878 1.92 6.01 31.42
N PHE A 879 2.67 5.23 30.63
CA PHE A 879 3.59 4.22 31.16
C PHE A 879 4.60 4.78 32.19
N PRO A 880 5.15 6.00 32.03
CA PRO A 880 6.07 6.57 33.03
C PRO A 880 5.43 6.74 34.42
N GLU A 881 4.12 6.92 34.49
CA GLU A 881 3.37 7.09 35.74
C GLU A 881 3.06 5.76 36.44
N SER A 882 3.19 4.62 35.75
CA SER A 882 2.80 3.31 36.32
C SER A 882 3.81 2.78 37.35
N GLY A 883 5.06 3.26 37.28
CA GLY A 883 6.18 2.73 38.07
C GLY A 883 6.62 1.31 37.69
N ASP A 884 6.09 0.74 36.60
CA ASP A 884 6.53 -0.57 36.08
C ASP A 884 7.93 -0.44 35.46
N ASP A 885 8.74 -1.51 35.54
CA ASP A 885 10.15 -1.47 35.14
C ASP A 885 10.34 -1.55 33.62
N ILE A 886 9.50 -2.35 32.95
CA ILE A 886 9.70 -2.75 31.54
C ILE A 886 8.42 -2.53 30.72
N LEU A 887 8.55 -1.78 29.63
CA LEU A 887 7.54 -1.75 28.57
C LEU A 887 7.94 -2.78 27.50
N VAL A 888 7.03 -3.67 27.12
CA VAL A 888 7.25 -4.66 26.06
C VAL A 888 6.36 -4.33 24.87
N ALA A 889 6.94 -4.17 23.68
CA ALA A 889 6.14 -3.87 22.51
C ALA A 889 6.69 -4.47 21.23
N ALA A 890 5.77 -4.77 20.31
CA ALA A 890 6.11 -4.90 18.92
C ALA A 890 6.73 -3.58 18.44
N GLU A 891 7.83 -3.63 17.69
CA GLU A 891 8.55 -2.43 17.26
C GLU A 891 7.61 -1.40 16.61
N MET A 892 6.79 -1.87 15.66
CA MET A 892 5.81 -1.03 14.95
C MET A 892 4.78 -0.34 15.87
N ALA A 893 4.56 -0.84 17.09
CA ALA A 893 3.59 -0.26 18.02
C ALA A 893 4.12 0.99 18.74
N ILE A 894 5.46 1.16 18.83
CA ILE A 894 6.14 2.24 19.55
C ILE A 894 6.82 3.26 18.63
N GLN A 895 6.97 2.97 17.34
CA GLN A 895 7.72 3.84 16.42
C GLN A 895 7.18 5.28 16.30
N ARG A 896 5.85 5.50 16.31
CA ARG A 896 5.24 6.79 15.91
C ARG A 896 4.04 7.20 16.76
N GLY A 897 3.85 8.51 16.95
CA GLY A 897 2.68 9.13 17.60
C GLY A 897 2.70 9.30 19.13
N TYR A 898 3.67 8.73 19.85
CA TYR A 898 3.67 8.75 21.33
C TYR A 898 4.93 9.37 21.93
N ASN A 899 4.75 10.30 22.87
CA ASN A 899 5.81 10.93 23.64
C ASN A 899 5.87 10.31 25.03
N ILE A 900 6.76 9.33 25.24
CA ILE A 900 6.97 8.66 26.53
C ILE A 900 7.97 9.49 27.33
N LEU A 901 7.46 10.51 28.02
CA LEU A 901 8.28 11.48 28.75
C LEU A 901 8.10 11.32 30.26
N ASN A 902 9.15 11.58 31.03
CA ASN A 902 9.09 11.62 32.48
C ASN A 902 8.58 13.00 32.99
N ALA A 903 8.55 13.19 34.31
CA ALA A 903 8.10 14.44 34.93
C ALA A 903 8.92 15.68 34.49
N ASN A 904 10.19 15.48 34.11
CA ASN A 904 11.09 16.53 33.63
C ASN A 904 10.93 16.83 32.13
N ARG A 905 9.93 16.22 31.46
CA ARG A 905 9.69 16.31 30.01
C ARG A 905 10.85 15.80 29.14
N THR A 906 11.71 14.93 29.69
CA THR A 906 12.73 14.19 28.95
C THR A 906 12.30 12.74 28.73
N ALA A 907 13.00 11.97 27.89
CA ALA A 907 12.66 10.59 27.60
C ALA A 907 12.68 9.71 28.87
N ALA A 908 11.55 9.10 29.21
CA ALA A 908 11.45 8.25 30.41
C ALA A 908 12.18 6.90 30.26
N LEU A 909 12.32 6.43 29.02
CA LEU A 909 12.99 5.17 28.71
C LEU A 909 14.50 5.42 28.57
N GLY A 910 15.30 4.90 29.50
CA GLY A 910 16.76 5.07 29.47
C GLY A 910 17.51 4.06 28.60
N ALA A 911 16.92 2.88 28.36
CA ALA A 911 17.53 1.84 27.50
C ALA A 911 16.51 1.08 26.65
N VAL A 912 16.98 0.57 25.50
CA VAL A 912 16.20 -0.21 24.54
C VAL A 912 16.88 -1.57 24.30
N PHE A 913 16.18 -2.66 24.59
CA PHE A 913 16.62 -4.03 24.37
C PHE A 913 15.90 -4.64 23.16
N TYR A 914 16.66 -5.02 22.13
CA TYR A 914 16.16 -5.77 20.99
C TYR A 914 16.25 -7.28 21.29
N LEU A 915 15.08 -7.92 21.45
CA LEU A 915 14.96 -9.36 21.75
C LEU A 915 14.95 -10.23 20.48
N ALA A 916 14.72 -9.63 19.32
CA ALA A 916 14.76 -10.28 18.03
C ALA A 916 15.27 -9.31 16.95
N ARG A 917 15.84 -9.84 15.87
CA ARG A 917 16.16 -9.04 14.68
C ARG A 917 14.89 -8.61 13.98
N ILE A 918 14.89 -7.37 13.50
CA ILE A 918 13.86 -6.84 12.61
C ILE A 918 13.96 -7.60 11.29
N HIS A 919 13.12 -8.63 11.16
CA HIS A 919 13.11 -9.51 10.01
C HIS A 919 11.65 -9.85 9.70
N PRO A 920 11.14 -9.54 8.50
CA PRO A 920 9.79 -9.94 8.12
C PRO A 920 9.69 -11.47 8.17
N PRO A 921 8.51 -12.06 8.44
CA PRO A 921 8.32 -13.48 8.30
C PRO A 921 8.83 -13.96 6.92
N PRO A 922 9.52 -15.12 6.81
CA PRO A 922 10.09 -15.55 5.53
C PRO A 922 9.08 -15.68 4.40
N THR A 923 7.81 -15.91 4.73
CA THR A 923 6.66 -16.06 3.82
C THR A 923 5.96 -14.74 3.49
N ASP A 924 6.39 -13.62 4.08
CA ASP A 924 5.71 -12.33 3.91
C ASP A 924 6.06 -11.71 2.54
N PRO A 925 5.07 -11.50 1.65
CA PRO A 925 5.28 -10.91 0.33
C PRO A 925 5.66 -9.43 0.38
N LYS A 926 5.48 -8.72 1.51
CA LYS A 926 5.68 -7.26 1.57
C LYS A 926 7.07 -6.81 1.13
N PHE A 927 8.12 -7.51 1.54
CA PHE A 927 9.48 -7.15 1.16
C PHE A 927 9.73 -7.34 -0.36
N PRO A 928 9.46 -8.53 -0.96
CA PRO A 928 9.47 -8.69 -2.42
C PRO A 928 8.65 -7.64 -3.17
N LEU A 929 7.41 -7.38 -2.75
CA LEU A 929 6.52 -6.40 -3.38
C LEU A 929 7.10 -4.98 -3.35
N SER A 930 7.70 -4.58 -2.23
CA SER A 930 8.35 -3.27 -2.12
C SER A 930 9.53 -3.10 -3.08
N LEU A 931 10.31 -4.15 -3.33
CA LEU A 931 11.40 -4.14 -4.31
C LEU A 931 10.87 -4.01 -5.74
N ILE A 932 9.77 -4.71 -6.04
CA ILE A 932 9.09 -4.61 -7.35
C ILE A 932 8.59 -3.19 -7.59
N ASN A 933 7.93 -2.58 -6.61
CA ASN A 933 7.45 -1.20 -6.71
C ASN A 933 8.60 -0.18 -6.79
N GLN A 934 9.68 -0.39 -6.03
CA GLN A 934 10.89 0.44 -6.11
C GLN A 934 11.50 0.39 -7.52
N ARG A 935 11.65 -0.80 -8.12
CA ARG A 935 12.17 -0.96 -9.47
C ARG A 935 11.23 -0.35 -10.51
N ALA A 936 9.92 -0.56 -10.37
CA ALA A 936 8.91 0.04 -11.23
C ALA A 936 9.00 1.57 -11.21
N MET A 937 9.11 2.17 -10.03
CA MET A 937 9.28 3.62 -9.89
C MET A 937 10.61 4.11 -10.47
N ALA A 938 11.71 3.36 -10.31
CA ALA A 938 12.99 3.71 -10.94
C ALA A 938 12.86 3.78 -12.48
N TYR A 939 12.10 2.88 -13.11
CA TYR A 939 11.83 2.95 -14.55
C TYR A 939 10.93 4.12 -14.97
N LEU A 940 10.07 4.62 -14.07
CA LEU A 940 9.23 5.80 -14.32
C LEU A 940 10.01 7.10 -14.15
N MET A 941 11.02 7.11 -13.27
CA MET A 941 11.91 8.26 -13.06
C MET A 941 13.01 8.35 -14.11
N ASP A 942 13.45 7.22 -14.68
CA ASP A 942 14.36 7.15 -15.83
C ASP A 942 13.73 6.33 -16.98
N PRO A 943 12.73 6.91 -17.69
CA PRO A 943 12.08 6.23 -18.80
C PRO A 943 13.05 6.02 -19.98
N ALA A 944 12.78 4.98 -20.78
CA ALA A 944 13.58 4.71 -21.95
C ALA A 944 13.60 5.91 -22.91
N GLY A 945 14.81 6.30 -23.34
CA GLY A 945 15.05 7.45 -24.22
C GLY A 945 15.47 8.74 -23.52
N GLY A 946 15.51 8.79 -22.18
CA GLY A 946 15.89 10.00 -21.43
C GLY A 946 17.37 10.25 -21.19
N SER A 947 18.16 9.19 -21.00
CA SER A 947 19.60 9.30 -20.69
C SER A 947 20.51 8.91 -21.86
N SER A 948 19.96 8.38 -22.96
CA SER A 948 20.74 7.92 -24.10
C SER A 948 20.85 8.98 -25.20
N THR A 949 22.07 9.39 -25.54
CA THR A 949 22.41 10.20 -26.74
C THR A 949 22.04 9.53 -28.08
N THR A 950 21.48 8.32 -28.03
CA THR A 950 21.04 7.54 -29.18
C THR A 950 19.51 7.40 -29.13
N PRO A 951 18.78 7.82 -30.19
CA PRO A 951 17.35 7.59 -30.29
C PRO A 951 17.01 6.10 -30.18
N LEU A 952 15.90 5.77 -29.53
CA LEU A 952 15.38 4.41 -29.51
C LEU A 952 15.07 3.95 -30.94
N SER A 953 15.56 2.77 -31.33
CA SER A 953 15.29 2.19 -32.66
C SER A 953 13.86 1.66 -32.80
N SER A 954 13.25 1.20 -31.71
CA SER A 954 11.83 0.87 -31.60
C SER A 954 11.38 0.93 -30.14
N ILE A 955 10.25 1.58 -29.90
CA ILE A 955 9.59 1.67 -28.60
C ILE A 955 9.09 0.29 -28.16
N ALA A 956 8.46 -0.46 -29.07
CA ALA A 956 7.92 -1.78 -28.77
C ALA A 956 9.00 -2.79 -28.35
N GLU A 957 10.20 -2.74 -28.95
CA GLU A 957 11.32 -3.60 -28.55
C GLU A 957 11.86 -3.26 -27.16
N ALA A 958 12.02 -1.97 -26.86
CA ALA A 958 12.45 -1.52 -25.53
C ALA A 958 11.44 -1.95 -24.46
N ALA A 959 10.14 -1.80 -24.72
CA ALA A 959 9.08 -2.24 -23.84
C ALA A 959 9.04 -3.76 -23.65
N LYS A 960 9.31 -4.54 -24.70
CA LYS A 960 9.45 -5.99 -24.60
C LYS A 960 10.62 -6.37 -23.68
N LYS A 961 11.78 -5.72 -23.84
CA LYS A 961 12.96 -5.95 -22.97
C LYS A 961 12.65 -5.60 -21.51
N LEU A 962 12.01 -4.44 -21.27
CA LEU A 962 11.57 -4.01 -19.95
C LEU A 962 10.61 -5.02 -19.31
N GLY A 963 9.55 -5.39 -20.03
CA GLY A 963 8.54 -6.33 -19.52
C GLY A 963 9.11 -7.72 -19.22
N ASN A 964 10.05 -8.20 -20.05
CA ASN A 964 10.73 -9.47 -19.79
C ASN A 964 11.60 -9.41 -18.53
N LYS A 965 12.37 -8.32 -18.36
CA LYS A 965 13.19 -8.10 -17.16
C LYS A 965 12.32 -8.00 -15.91
N ALA A 966 11.25 -7.20 -15.96
CA ALA A 966 10.33 -7.02 -14.85
C ALA A 966 9.60 -8.33 -14.44
N ARG A 967 9.22 -9.17 -15.42
CA ARG A 967 8.65 -10.49 -15.15
C ARG A 967 9.68 -11.42 -14.49
N ALA A 968 10.90 -11.46 -15.01
CA ALA A 968 11.97 -12.27 -14.40
C ALA A 968 12.22 -11.83 -12.94
N ASP A 969 12.27 -10.52 -12.69
CA ASP A 969 12.39 -9.95 -11.34
C ASP A 969 11.22 -10.35 -10.43
N TRP A 970 9.98 -10.24 -10.91
CA TRP A 970 8.78 -10.67 -10.19
C TRP A 970 8.86 -12.15 -9.79
N TYR A 971 9.17 -13.03 -10.74
CA TYR A 971 9.24 -14.47 -10.46
C TYR A 971 10.39 -14.82 -9.51
N ASN A 972 11.55 -14.19 -9.66
CA ASN A 972 12.69 -14.40 -8.78
C ASN A 972 12.43 -13.94 -7.34
N LEU A 973 11.78 -12.78 -7.17
CA LEU A 973 11.52 -12.21 -5.85
C LEU A 973 10.35 -12.88 -5.12
N MET A 974 9.25 -13.18 -5.81
CA MET A 974 8.02 -13.69 -5.18
C MET A 974 8.11 -15.17 -4.82
N SER A 975 8.90 -15.96 -5.55
CA SER A 975 8.90 -17.44 -5.45
C SER A 975 9.90 -18.01 -4.44
N ARG A 976 10.50 -17.16 -3.60
CA ARG A 976 11.50 -17.60 -2.61
C ARG A 976 11.24 -16.99 -1.23
N PRO A 977 11.44 -17.78 -0.16
CA PRO A 977 11.35 -17.25 1.19
C PRO A 977 12.47 -16.24 1.45
N VAL A 978 12.13 -15.15 2.13
CA VAL A 978 13.09 -14.11 2.51
C VAL A 978 13.96 -14.66 3.64
N PHE A 979 15.23 -14.91 3.33
CA PHE A 979 16.25 -15.26 4.32
C PHE A 979 17.47 -14.38 4.14
N PHE A 980 17.83 -13.61 5.16
CA PHE A 980 18.95 -12.64 5.10
C PHE A 980 20.24 -13.16 4.43
N ARG A 981 20.70 -14.38 4.79
CA ARG A 981 21.93 -14.99 4.24
C ARG A 981 21.85 -15.36 2.75
N ARG A 982 20.64 -15.41 2.19
CA ARG A 982 20.33 -15.80 0.81
C ARG A 982 19.96 -14.62 -0.10
N LEU A 983 19.76 -13.43 0.48
CA LEU A 983 19.53 -12.22 -0.30
C LEU A 983 20.74 -11.88 -1.16
N ASP A 984 20.53 -11.31 -2.34
CA ASP A 984 21.60 -10.87 -3.22
C ASP A 984 22.36 -9.67 -2.62
N ASP A 985 23.65 -9.57 -2.94
CA ASP A 985 24.57 -8.58 -2.37
C ASP A 985 24.40 -7.17 -2.95
N ARG A 986 23.80 -7.05 -4.15
CA ARG A 986 23.75 -5.81 -4.93
C ARG A 986 22.50 -5.01 -4.64
N THR A 987 21.33 -5.65 -4.52
CA THR A 987 20.03 -4.96 -4.42
C THR A 987 19.24 -5.36 -3.19
N GLU A 988 19.01 -6.65 -2.98
CA GLU A 988 18.11 -7.14 -1.93
C GLU A 988 18.68 -6.98 -0.53
N ARG A 989 19.95 -7.35 -0.29
CA ARG A 989 20.52 -7.23 1.05
C ARG A 989 20.69 -5.77 1.47
N PRO A 990 21.21 -4.85 0.64
CA PRO A 990 21.22 -3.43 0.97
C PRO A 990 19.82 -2.90 1.30
N ALA A 991 18.80 -3.25 0.51
CA ALA A 991 17.42 -2.84 0.78
C ALA A 991 16.88 -3.41 2.09
N PHE A 992 17.14 -4.69 2.37
CA PHE A 992 16.74 -5.32 3.63
C PHE A 992 17.39 -4.63 4.83
N VAL A 993 18.68 -4.33 4.74
CA VAL A 993 19.43 -3.64 5.80
C VAL A 993 18.88 -2.23 6.02
N ALA A 994 18.70 -1.45 4.94
CA ALA A 994 18.14 -0.11 5.01
C ALA A 994 16.72 -0.11 5.61
N ASN A 995 15.88 -1.07 5.21
CA ASN A 995 14.53 -1.26 5.75
C ASN A 995 14.53 -1.61 7.24
N ALA A 996 15.56 -2.27 7.76
CA ALA A 996 15.69 -2.56 9.19
C ALA A 996 16.24 -1.37 9.98
N LEU A 997 17.08 -0.54 9.37
CA LEU A 997 17.70 0.62 10.04
C LEU A 997 16.72 1.76 10.30
N VAL A 998 15.76 2.00 9.40
CA VAL A 998 14.71 3.02 9.57
C VAL A 998 13.90 2.85 10.87
N PRO A 999 13.18 1.73 11.08
CA PRO A 999 12.39 1.53 12.30
C PRO A 999 13.26 1.47 13.56
N MET A 1000 14.50 1.00 13.44
CA MET A 1000 15.47 1.02 14.53
C MET A 1000 15.83 2.45 14.94
N GLY A 1001 16.18 3.30 13.98
CA GLY A 1001 16.46 4.72 14.23
C GLY A 1001 15.28 5.47 14.86
N GLN A 1002 14.05 5.18 14.40
CA GLN A 1002 12.83 5.77 14.97
C GLN A 1002 12.58 5.35 16.42
N THR A 1003 12.79 4.06 16.74
CA THR A 1003 12.64 3.53 18.09
C THR A 1003 13.70 4.11 19.02
N ILE A 1004 14.96 4.14 18.58
CA ILE A 1004 16.08 4.74 19.30
C ILE A 1004 15.80 6.22 19.59
N GLY A 1005 15.33 6.97 18.60
CA GLY A 1005 14.95 8.38 18.73
C GLY A 1005 13.91 8.67 19.82
N ARG A 1006 13.12 7.67 20.27
CA ARG A 1006 12.19 7.84 21.41
C ARG A 1006 12.87 7.92 22.76
N SER A 1007 14.03 7.29 22.90
CA SER A 1007 14.78 7.21 24.15
C SER A 1007 15.75 8.37 24.37
N ILE A 1008 15.91 9.27 23.38
CA ILE A 1008 16.93 10.34 23.40
C ILE A 1008 16.31 11.73 23.64
N ARG A 1009 14.98 11.85 23.58
CA ARG A 1009 14.29 13.14 23.69
C ARG A 1009 14.67 13.94 24.94
N GLY A 1010 14.88 15.24 24.75
CA GLY A 1010 15.29 16.17 25.81
C GLY A 1010 16.78 16.10 26.11
N HIS A 1011 17.61 15.93 25.08
CA HIS A 1011 19.08 15.94 25.18
C HIS A 1011 19.64 14.81 26.05
N GLN A 1012 19.06 13.62 25.99
CA GLN A 1012 19.45 12.49 26.83
C GLN A 1012 20.17 11.38 26.05
N PRO A 1013 21.30 10.83 26.54
CA PRO A 1013 21.89 9.65 25.92
C PRO A 1013 21.02 8.42 26.12
N THR A 1014 21.18 7.44 25.24
CA THR A 1014 20.50 6.14 25.35
C THR A 1014 21.44 4.96 25.22
N HIS A 1015 21.06 3.84 25.84
CA HIS A 1015 21.72 2.56 25.69
C HIS A 1015 20.88 1.63 24.82
N VAL A 1016 21.46 1.13 23.73
CA VAL A 1016 20.82 0.18 22.80
C VAL A 1016 21.49 -1.18 22.96
N ILE A 1017 20.73 -2.21 23.32
CA ILE A 1017 21.26 -3.54 23.60
C ILE A 1017 20.65 -4.56 22.64
N LEU A 1018 21.49 -5.13 21.78
CA LEU A 1018 21.14 -6.23 20.87
C LEU A 1018 21.42 -7.56 21.58
N THR A 1019 20.37 -8.35 21.84
CA THR A 1019 20.49 -9.56 22.69
C THR A 1019 20.32 -10.88 21.93
N ASP A 1020 19.63 -10.86 20.79
CA ASP A 1020 19.44 -12.05 19.95
C ASP A 1020 20.76 -12.45 19.29
N ALA A 1021 21.24 -13.67 19.56
CA ALA A 1021 22.47 -14.19 18.99
C ALA A 1021 22.51 -14.12 17.45
N ALA A 1022 21.34 -14.09 16.81
CA ALA A 1022 21.24 -14.01 15.36
C ALA A 1022 21.73 -12.67 14.77
N PHE A 1023 21.90 -11.60 15.56
CA PHE A 1023 22.47 -10.31 15.07
C PHE A 1023 23.92 -10.46 14.59
N ALA A 1024 24.74 -11.24 15.31
CA ALA A 1024 26.11 -11.60 14.95
C ALA A 1024 26.34 -13.10 15.26
N PRO A 1025 25.85 -14.00 14.40
CA PRO A 1025 25.78 -15.43 14.71
C PRO A 1025 27.13 -16.07 14.97
N ARG A 1026 28.17 -15.67 14.23
CA ARG A 1026 29.51 -16.25 14.40
C ARG A 1026 30.18 -15.72 15.66
N HIS A 1027 30.05 -14.42 15.94
CA HIS A 1027 30.55 -13.81 17.18
C HIS A 1027 29.85 -14.37 18.44
N ALA A 1028 28.57 -14.73 18.31
CA ALA A 1028 27.81 -15.28 19.41
C ALA A 1028 28.23 -16.71 19.78
N ASP A 1029 28.64 -17.52 18.80
CA ASP A 1029 28.97 -18.92 18.98
C ASP A 1029 30.40 -19.08 19.56
N PRO A 1030 30.58 -19.63 20.76
CA PRO A 1030 31.90 -19.81 21.35
C PRO A 1030 32.80 -20.79 20.58
N ASP A 1031 32.22 -21.69 19.76
CA ASP A 1031 32.98 -22.67 18.99
C ASP A 1031 33.42 -22.13 17.62
N GLU A 1032 32.85 -21.01 17.17
CA GLU A 1032 33.15 -20.39 15.88
C GLU A 1032 34.29 -19.37 16.01
N ARG A 1033 35.31 -19.51 15.15
CA ARG A 1033 36.47 -18.62 15.14
C ARG A 1033 36.47 -17.66 13.95
N ALA A 1034 35.67 -17.94 12.92
CA ALA A 1034 35.58 -17.06 11.75
C ALA A 1034 34.81 -15.78 12.10
N PRO A 1035 35.25 -14.60 11.63
CA PRO A 1035 34.50 -13.37 11.85
C PRO A 1035 33.17 -13.39 11.10
N ASP A 1036 32.21 -12.61 11.61
CA ASP A 1036 30.99 -12.31 10.90
C ASP A 1036 31.26 -11.45 9.65
N THR A 1037 30.49 -11.68 8.60
CA THR A 1037 30.55 -10.91 7.33
C THR A 1037 29.22 -10.21 7.08
N PRO A 1038 29.14 -9.26 6.13
CA PRO A 1038 27.86 -8.64 5.75
C PRO A 1038 26.79 -9.64 5.32
N ARG A 1039 27.18 -10.85 4.89
CA ARG A 1039 26.24 -11.92 4.54
C ARG A 1039 25.73 -12.68 5.78
N THR A 1040 26.51 -12.77 6.84
CA THR A 1040 26.16 -13.59 8.03
C THR A 1040 25.55 -12.77 9.17
N SER A 1041 25.97 -11.51 9.34
CA SER A 1041 25.57 -10.62 10.43
C SER A 1041 24.87 -9.36 9.91
N LEU A 1042 23.73 -9.05 10.51
CA LEU A 1042 23.01 -7.80 10.26
C LEU A 1042 23.78 -6.59 10.80
N ILE A 1043 24.52 -6.75 11.91
CA ILE A 1043 25.36 -5.68 12.48
C ILE A 1043 26.44 -5.28 11.48
N VAL A 1044 27.17 -6.24 10.94
CA VAL A 1044 28.26 -5.98 9.96
C VAL A 1044 27.69 -5.41 8.65
N ALA A 1045 26.53 -5.90 8.21
CA ALA A 1045 25.88 -5.38 7.01
C ALA A 1045 25.37 -3.94 7.18
N ALA A 1046 24.80 -3.62 8.35
CA ALA A 1046 24.37 -2.27 8.73
C ALA A 1046 25.54 -1.30 8.77
N ASP A 1047 26.63 -1.69 9.44
CA ASP A 1047 27.88 -0.90 9.50
C ASP A 1047 28.43 -0.61 8.10
N GLN A 1048 28.47 -1.62 7.21
CA GLN A 1048 28.91 -1.45 5.83
C GLN A 1048 27.97 -0.57 5.00
N HIS A 1049 26.66 -0.62 5.26
CA HIS A 1049 25.67 0.20 4.57
C HIS A 1049 25.80 1.67 5.01
N LEU A 1050 25.81 1.93 6.32
CA LEU A 1050 25.98 3.27 6.89
C LEU A 1050 27.34 3.88 6.51
N SER A 1051 28.42 3.10 6.55
CA SER A 1051 29.76 3.58 6.14
C SER A 1051 29.83 3.95 4.66
N ARG A 1052 29.05 3.27 3.78
CA ARG A 1052 28.95 3.64 2.36
C ARG A 1052 28.13 4.90 2.17
N LEU A 1053 27.01 5.00 2.87
CA LEU A 1053 26.10 6.14 2.81
C LEU A 1053 26.75 7.43 3.34
N LEU A 1054 27.57 7.32 4.39
CA LEU A 1054 28.25 8.44 5.07
C LEU A 1054 29.68 8.65 4.58
N LYS A 1055 30.06 8.06 3.44
CA LYS A 1055 31.41 8.25 2.89
C LYS A 1055 31.54 9.66 2.33
N GLU A 1056 32.59 10.38 2.74
CA GLU A 1056 32.87 11.72 2.20
C GLU A 1056 33.08 11.68 0.67
N PRO A 1057 32.46 12.61 -0.08
CA PRO A 1057 32.62 12.71 -1.52
C PRO A 1057 34.05 13.15 -1.87
N ALA A 1058 34.55 12.71 -3.02
CA ALA A 1058 35.84 13.16 -3.52
C ALA A 1058 35.80 14.65 -3.94
N ASN A 1059 36.94 15.33 -3.99
CA ASN A 1059 37.01 16.74 -4.43
C ASN A 1059 36.48 16.97 -5.87
N SER A 1060 36.38 15.92 -6.69
CA SER A 1060 35.84 15.94 -8.05
C SER A 1060 34.41 15.39 -8.15
N ALA A 1061 33.69 15.26 -7.04
CA ALA A 1061 32.33 14.74 -7.01
C ALA A 1061 31.35 15.72 -7.66
N SER A 1062 30.22 15.19 -8.14
CA SER A 1062 29.14 16.03 -8.67
C SER A 1062 28.46 16.83 -7.55
N VAL A 1063 27.75 17.88 -7.92
CA VAL A 1063 26.92 18.67 -6.97
C VAL A 1063 25.88 17.77 -6.29
N GLU A 1064 25.31 16.82 -7.02
CA GLU A 1064 24.36 15.83 -6.51
C GLU A 1064 25.00 14.94 -5.44
N ASP A 1065 26.22 14.44 -5.66
CA ASP A 1065 26.93 13.61 -4.68
C ASP A 1065 27.23 14.39 -3.39
N ILE A 1066 27.58 15.68 -3.50
CA ILE A 1066 27.85 16.55 -2.34
C ILE A 1066 26.56 16.77 -1.54
N ARG A 1067 25.45 17.07 -2.24
CA ARG A 1067 24.11 17.20 -1.63
C ARG A 1067 23.69 15.93 -0.92
N ASP A 1068 23.74 14.82 -1.62
CA ASP A 1068 23.28 13.53 -1.12
C ASP A 1068 24.08 13.12 0.13
N HIS A 1069 25.39 13.40 0.16
CA HIS A 1069 26.23 13.23 1.35
C HIS A 1069 25.83 14.17 2.50
N ALA A 1070 25.66 15.48 2.25
CA ALA A 1070 25.31 16.44 3.30
C ALA A 1070 23.96 16.12 3.96
N ILE A 1071 22.99 15.67 3.17
CA ILE A 1071 21.69 15.22 3.66
C ILE A 1071 21.84 13.88 4.41
N ALA A 1072 22.60 12.93 3.85
CA ALA A 1072 22.84 11.64 4.49
C ALA A 1072 23.53 11.80 5.85
N GLU A 1073 24.51 12.70 5.97
CA GLU A 1073 25.17 13.02 7.24
C GLU A 1073 24.17 13.56 8.26
N ALA A 1074 23.30 14.49 7.84
CA ALA A 1074 22.32 15.09 8.73
C ALA A 1074 21.21 14.12 9.19
N VAL A 1075 20.87 13.12 8.38
CA VAL A 1075 19.80 12.15 8.69
C VAL A 1075 20.35 10.86 9.33
N TRP A 1076 21.50 10.36 8.89
CA TRP A 1076 22.04 9.05 9.26
C TRP A 1076 23.33 9.11 10.07
N GLY A 1077 23.98 10.28 10.19
CA GLY A 1077 25.26 10.43 10.87
C GLY A 1077 25.25 9.83 12.27
N LEU A 1078 24.20 10.11 13.04
CA LEU A 1078 23.97 9.53 14.37
C LEU A 1078 24.01 8.00 14.37
N LEU A 1079 23.16 7.37 13.56
CA LEU A 1079 23.05 5.91 13.54
C LEU A 1079 24.37 5.30 13.05
N GLY A 1080 25.05 5.99 12.11
CA GLY A 1080 26.42 5.70 11.71
C GLY A 1080 27.39 5.67 12.90
N ASP A 1081 27.38 6.69 13.75
CA ASP A 1081 28.25 6.77 14.93
C ASP A 1081 27.96 5.67 15.95
N LEU A 1082 26.68 5.39 16.22
CA LEU A 1082 26.26 4.30 17.10
C LEU A 1082 26.78 2.94 16.64
N PHE A 1083 26.69 2.65 15.34
CA PHE A 1083 27.18 1.40 14.79
C PHE A 1083 28.71 1.37 14.75
N ARG A 1084 29.39 2.47 14.39
CA ARG A 1084 30.86 2.55 14.37
C ARG A 1084 31.47 2.33 15.77
N ASN A 1085 30.88 2.92 16.81
CA ASN A 1085 31.35 2.85 18.19
C ASN A 1085 30.70 1.71 19.01
N ARG A 1086 30.14 0.71 18.33
CA ARG A 1086 29.51 -0.44 18.99
C ARG A 1086 30.50 -1.26 19.82
N ASP A 1087 30.04 -1.76 20.95
CA ASP A 1087 30.78 -2.76 21.73
C ASP A 1087 30.16 -4.15 21.50
N MET A 1088 30.96 -5.05 20.92
CA MET A 1088 30.53 -6.39 20.56
C MET A 1088 30.47 -7.36 21.75
N GLY A 1089 30.98 -6.97 22.93
CA GLY A 1089 31.08 -7.81 24.12
C GLY A 1089 32.05 -8.98 23.90
N HIS A 1090 33.06 -9.10 24.78
CA HIS A 1090 33.89 -10.30 24.85
C HIS A 1090 33.31 -11.29 25.88
#